data_AF-A0AAU5YT13-F1
#
_entry.id   AF-A0AAU5YT13-F1
#
_cell.length_a   1.000
_cell.length_b   1.000
_cell.length_c   1.000
_cell.angle_alpha   90.00
_cell.angle_beta   90.00
_cell.angle_gamma   90.00
#
_symmetry.space_group_name_H-M   'P 1'
#
loop_
_entity.id
_entity.type
_entity.pdbx_description
1 polymer ?
#
loop_
_entity_poly.entity_id
_entity_poly.type
_entity_poly.pdbx_seq_one_letter_code
_entity_poly.pdbx_strand_id
1 'polypeptide(L)'
;MGSSESTVTADHGRPRGAPRPVSRKEEALWLLERLVPEGSVNNVPGAAVRVAGRLDGQVLGDAVQAMARRHETLRTVFRVEAGQLVKELLPAADATLPVERRTVGHEDELRSSMTEFVLGPFVLDGGPLLRVGHFEAPEGDVLCLAVHHLVFDSMSSSIFLEELAAAYGIAADGHDLSAAPVEVVPAWVEPEPAEASLKFWQRHLEGIDPYGAQLRVGDRPVDGDSLAGATRSHVLSAESAAVLHDCQRQLRAPDAVVLLAAYYLLLARHGAGPDFAVGLPVNIRGPRTERTIGYHVNILPLRNHVDDELGFREFVRATRDIFLEAVGHADAPVDVLVPDAPRLDSSWRSSLFRHIFNYLPGRDNREILVGGLPGRLDVVETGSSKFDLEFVISPVPGSYEVKAVYSTVAHTAQDVDLLLHRYDALLAELGRDPGRRLADITAWCATDQATVDGAHAPRQHGTPRTLPAIVAARATATPDAVAVEEDGRTVTYAALWRAARATAAVLREHGVAPGDTVGVSAVAGSAGLTAVLGVWLAGAACGATQAGDGDAALVLPDGMRLTPAGPVPDMNDGADAGTGDGEDGYDPAAAAWRRTDGVVSHADLGALLADAARGLEAQAGGPVDAVWQGAPEDPAAVVEMWLPLATGGRVIVATGYDGTLDDLLERHPHAALRAAPATWWDLLARGGPVTRPALLTEPPPAGLARRLTALGARPYLLRVDDSGVWGAATPVDPDGRRLDEVRPAPGVRVYVTGPGGRELPLGVTGELRVSRSGRDAVDTGLLGRWTADGTVEVLGATARRLYRLGGWVEPERAESVLCEHPAVAQAALVQTPGDEPALVALVRPAPGPDEPPSPEAVREHAALRLPRAAVPSFVMVTDALPTAADGTVDLAAATALATEAAAARTAPADGDWTPRLVDLWNTLTGRQDLGPSANFFGSGGHSLLAAQLVQQLEEDTGIRLRLADVFENPTPAGLAVRMSTLAAGS
;
A
#
# COMPACT_ATOMS: atom_id res chain seq x y z
N MET A 1 63.79 0.51 40.83
CA MET A 1 63.01 1.17 41.90
C MET A 1 62.14 2.18 41.18
N GLY A 2 60.94 1.85 40.72
CA GLY A 2 59.80 1.38 41.51
C GLY A 2 58.74 2.47 41.41
N SER A 3 57.99 2.50 40.31
CA SER A 3 56.82 3.36 40.15
C SER A 3 55.69 2.49 39.60
N SER A 4 54.94 1.96 40.54
CA SER A 4 53.63 1.31 40.45
C SER A 4 52.95 1.35 39.08
N GLU A 5 52.85 0.17 38.45
CA GLU A 5 51.63 -0.23 37.75
C GLU A 5 50.47 0.02 38.71
N SER A 6 49.72 1.12 38.51
CA SER A 6 48.45 1.26 39.18
C SER A 6 47.52 0.22 38.57
N THR A 7 47.08 -0.70 39.43
CA THR A 7 45.92 -1.56 39.26
C THR A 7 44.74 -0.77 38.68
N VAL A 8 44.59 -0.80 37.35
CA VAL A 8 43.32 -0.51 36.69
C VAL A 8 42.51 -1.79 36.85
N THR A 9 41.62 -1.78 37.84
CA THR A 9 40.70 -2.88 38.11
C THR A 9 39.94 -3.23 36.84
N ALA A 10 40.00 -4.52 36.52
CA ALA A 10 39.19 -5.17 35.51
C ALA A 10 37.73 -4.78 35.68
N ASP A 11 37.06 -4.54 34.55
CA ASP A 11 35.62 -4.68 34.50
C ASP A 11 35.30 -6.15 34.87
N HIS A 12 34.64 -6.34 36.02
CA HIS A 12 34.14 -7.62 36.51
C HIS A 12 35.20 -8.71 36.82
N GLY A 13 36.45 -8.33 37.10
CA GLY A 13 37.46 -9.26 37.65
C GLY A 13 38.05 -10.28 36.67
N ARG A 14 37.82 -10.16 35.36
CA ARG A 14 38.44 -11.01 34.32
C ARG A 14 39.74 -10.41 33.75
N PRO A 15 40.72 -11.23 33.33
CA PRO A 15 41.93 -10.74 32.65
C PRO A 15 41.58 -9.96 31.37
N ARG A 16 42.29 -8.86 31.13
CA ARG A 16 42.18 -8.07 29.89
C ARG A 16 42.62 -8.94 28.70
N GLY A 17 41.77 -9.10 27.69
CA GLY A 17 42.03 -9.92 26.50
C GLY A 17 41.39 -11.31 26.46
N ALA A 18 40.77 -11.78 27.55
CA ALA A 18 40.01 -13.04 27.52
C ALA A 18 38.73 -12.90 26.66
N PRO A 19 38.31 -13.95 25.91
CA PRO A 19 37.04 -13.95 25.19
C PRO A 19 35.86 -13.59 26.09
N ARG A 20 34.95 -12.78 25.56
CA ARG A 20 33.76 -12.30 26.27
C ARG A 20 32.49 -12.72 25.54
N PRO A 21 31.38 -12.99 26.24
CA PRO A 21 30.09 -13.11 25.57
C PRO A 21 29.77 -11.81 24.83
N VAL A 22 29.11 -11.94 23.69
CA VAL A 22 28.51 -10.80 22.98
C VAL A 22 27.25 -10.32 23.70
N SER A 23 26.86 -9.07 23.44
CA SER A 23 25.52 -8.60 23.83
C SER A 23 24.44 -9.17 22.91
N ARG A 24 23.18 -9.15 23.35
CA ARG A 24 22.05 -9.62 22.51
C ARG A 24 21.91 -8.81 21.21
N LYS A 25 22.24 -7.52 21.23
CA LYS A 25 22.22 -6.69 20.01
C LYS A 25 23.32 -7.08 19.04
N GLU A 26 24.54 -7.30 19.55
CA GLU A 26 25.67 -7.80 18.76
C GLU A 26 25.33 -9.17 18.15
N GLU A 27 24.70 -10.06 18.92
CA GLU A 27 24.21 -11.36 18.45
C GLU A 27 23.17 -11.22 17.32
N ALA A 28 22.18 -10.34 17.48
CA ALA A 28 21.15 -10.10 16.47
C ALA A 28 21.74 -9.56 15.15
N LEU A 29 22.69 -8.61 15.22
CA LEU A 29 23.39 -8.10 14.03
C LEU A 29 24.22 -9.18 13.33
N TRP A 30 24.95 -10.01 14.10
CA TRP A 30 25.75 -11.11 13.55
C TRP A 30 24.87 -12.16 12.86
N LEU A 31 23.73 -12.51 13.46
CA LEU A 31 22.76 -13.44 12.86
C LEU A 31 22.15 -12.87 11.58
N LEU A 32 21.79 -11.58 11.56
CA LEU A 32 21.26 -10.93 10.37
C LEU A 32 22.23 -11.01 9.19
N GLU A 33 23.51 -10.70 9.38
CA GLU A 33 24.51 -10.81 8.32
C GLU A 33 24.65 -12.26 7.80
N ARG A 34 24.48 -13.26 8.68
CA ARG A 34 24.49 -14.68 8.30
C ARG A 34 23.25 -15.12 7.52
N LEU A 35 22.10 -14.52 7.77
CA LEU A 35 20.85 -14.80 7.06
C LEU A 35 20.84 -14.21 5.66
N VAL A 36 21.61 -13.14 5.43
CA VAL A 36 21.76 -12.50 4.12
C VAL A 36 23.25 -12.41 3.76
N PRO A 37 23.94 -13.53 3.43
CA PRO A 37 25.41 -13.56 3.30
C PRO A 37 25.97 -12.66 2.19
N GLU A 38 25.17 -12.39 1.16
CA GLU A 38 25.54 -11.47 0.07
C GLU A 38 25.16 -10.01 0.37
N GLY A 39 24.41 -9.78 1.45
CA GLY A 39 23.93 -8.47 1.86
C GLY A 39 24.90 -7.83 2.85
N SER A 40 25.52 -6.73 2.45
CA SER A 40 26.25 -5.80 3.34
C SER A 40 25.29 -4.95 4.18
N VAL A 41 24.23 -5.59 4.69
CA VAL A 41 23.10 -4.93 5.33
C VAL A 41 23.49 -4.24 6.62
N ASN A 42 24.48 -4.78 7.33
CA ASN A 42 25.00 -4.17 8.55
C ASN A 42 26.22 -3.28 8.31
N ASN A 43 26.59 -3.02 7.06
CA ASN A 43 27.55 -1.98 6.77
C ASN A 43 26.90 -0.62 7.03
N VAL A 44 27.54 0.18 7.89
CA VAL A 44 27.10 1.55 8.14
C VAL A 44 27.17 2.31 6.81
N PRO A 45 26.14 3.09 6.42
CA PRO A 45 26.25 4.00 5.29
C PRO A 45 27.56 4.79 5.37
N GLY A 46 28.37 4.71 4.31
CA GLY A 46 29.77 5.11 4.38
C GLY A 46 29.91 6.59 4.68
N ALA A 47 30.68 6.93 5.72
CA ALA A 47 31.08 8.32 5.92
C ALA A 47 32.27 8.63 5.02
N ALA A 48 32.19 9.71 4.25
CA ALA A 48 33.25 10.15 3.37
C ALA A 48 33.68 11.59 3.66
N VAL A 49 34.94 11.90 3.41
CA VAL A 49 35.50 13.25 3.48
C VAL A 49 36.20 13.53 2.16
N ARG A 50 35.65 14.46 1.39
CA ARG A 50 36.34 15.00 0.21
C ARG A 50 37.27 16.11 0.65
N VAL A 51 38.56 15.95 0.36
CA VAL A 51 39.60 16.90 0.69
C VAL A 51 39.93 17.75 -0.54
N ALA A 52 40.10 19.06 -0.35
CA ALA A 52 40.47 20.01 -1.40
C ALA A 52 41.97 19.91 -1.78
N GLY A 53 42.43 18.71 -2.14
CA GLY A 53 43.82 18.43 -2.49
C GLY A 53 44.13 16.93 -2.62
N ARG A 54 45.43 16.60 -2.62
CA ARG A 54 45.94 15.23 -2.64
C ARG A 54 46.44 14.82 -1.26
N LEU A 55 46.17 13.58 -0.87
CA LEU A 55 46.67 12.98 0.36
C LEU A 55 47.86 12.07 0.06
N ASP A 56 48.83 12.04 0.98
CA ASP A 56 49.91 11.06 0.92
C ASP A 56 49.39 9.73 1.47
N GLY A 57 49.28 8.73 0.60
CA GLY A 57 48.74 7.43 0.96
C GLY A 57 49.58 6.67 2.00
N GLN A 58 50.88 6.95 2.13
CA GLN A 58 51.74 6.32 3.14
C GLN A 58 51.47 6.93 4.52
N VAL A 59 51.42 8.26 4.59
CA VAL A 59 51.06 9.00 5.81
C VAL A 59 49.66 8.61 6.29
N LEU A 60 48.71 8.48 5.36
CA LEU A 60 47.37 7.98 5.66
C LEU A 60 47.40 6.55 6.23
N GLY A 61 48.19 5.66 5.63
CA GLY A 61 48.39 4.31 6.13
C GLY A 61 48.88 4.29 7.58
N ASP A 62 49.90 5.09 7.89
CA ASP A 62 50.47 5.18 9.24
C ASP A 62 49.47 5.73 10.26
N ALA A 63 48.70 6.75 9.87
CA ALA A 63 47.63 7.31 10.70
C ALA A 63 46.53 6.29 11.00
N VAL A 64 46.09 5.51 9.99
CA VAL A 64 45.08 4.45 10.17
C VAL A 64 45.59 3.34 11.09
N GLN A 65 46.86 2.92 10.97
CA GLN A 65 47.42 1.92 11.89
C GLN A 65 47.56 2.46 13.33
N ALA A 66 47.85 3.74 13.51
CA ALA A 66 47.84 4.35 14.84
C ALA A 66 46.43 4.33 15.46
N MET A 67 45.39 4.59 14.66
CA MET A 67 44.00 4.46 15.11
C MET A 67 43.66 3.02 15.54
N ALA A 68 44.07 2.02 14.78
CA ALA A 68 43.88 0.60 15.11
C ALA A 68 44.50 0.22 16.47
N ARG A 69 45.72 0.71 16.74
CA ARG A 69 46.42 0.47 18.01
C ARG A 69 45.77 1.18 19.19
N ARG A 70 45.21 2.36 18.92
CA ARG A 70 44.62 3.26 19.92
C ARG A 70 43.28 2.76 20.46
N HIS A 71 42.42 2.22 19.59
CA HIS A 71 41.02 1.90 19.92
C HIS A 71 40.79 0.39 20.03
N GLU A 72 40.40 -0.11 21.22
CA GLU A 72 40.14 -1.54 21.43
C GLU A 72 39.05 -2.10 20.52
N THR A 73 38.01 -1.32 20.28
CA THR A 73 36.87 -1.68 19.43
C THR A 73 37.30 -2.01 17.99
N LEU A 74 38.31 -1.30 17.45
CA LEU A 74 38.79 -1.51 16.08
C LEU A 74 39.60 -2.80 15.90
N ARG A 75 40.02 -3.40 17.01
CA ARG A 75 40.76 -4.67 17.07
C ARG A 75 39.99 -5.76 17.82
N THR A 76 38.68 -5.57 17.98
CA THR A 76 37.76 -6.58 18.51
C THR A 76 37.24 -7.42 17.35
N VAL A 77 37.35 -8.74 17.47
CA VAL A 77 36.87 -9.71 16.48
C VAL A 77 35.84 -10.65 17.09
N PHE A 78 34.99 -11.23 16.24
CA PHE A 78 33.93 -12.13 16.67
C PHE A 78 34.26 -13.56 16.24
N ARG A 79 33.99 -14.54 17.11
CA ARG A 79 34.25 -15.97 16.86
C ARG A 79 33.17 -16.83 17.49
N VAL A 80 32.89 -17.99 16.90
CA VAL A 80 32.06 -19.01 17.52
C VAL A 80 32.96 -20.01 18.24
N GLU A 81 32.83 -20.08 19.57
CA GLU A 81 33.54 -21.03 20.43
C GLU A 81 32.53 -21.92 21.15
N ALA A 82 32.67 -23.25 21.02
CA ALA A 82 31.76 -24.23 21.65
C ALA A 82 30.26 -23.94 21.42
N GLY A 83 29.91 -23.44 20.23
CA GLY A 83 28.53 -23.11 19.85
C GLY A 83 28.01 -21.78 20.39
N GLN A 84 28.87 -20.95 21.00
CA GLN A 84 28.52 -19.61 21.49
C GLN A 84 29.33 -18.53 20.77
N LEU A 85 28.67 -17.43 20.41
CA LEU A 85 29.33 -16.26 19.84
C LEU A 85 30.07 -15.50 20.94
N VAL A 86 31.37 -15.28 20.75
CA VAL A 86 32.23 -14.53 21.66
C VAL A 86 32.95 -13.42 20.92
N LYS A 87 33.23 -12.32 21.62
CA LYS A 87 34.13 -11.26 21.17
C LYS A 87 35.50 -11.41 21.82
N GLU A 88 36.53 -11.38 20.99
CA GLU A 88 37.93 -11.50 21.35
C GLU A 88 38.64 -10.17 21.03
N LEU A 89 39.51 -9.74 21.94
CA LEU A 89 40.30 -8.52 21.76
C LEU A 89 41.71 -8.88 21.29
N LEU A 90 42.04 -8.57 20.04
CA LEU A 90 43.36 -8.86 19.49
C LEU A 90 44.43 -7.94 20.11
N PRO A 91 45.67 -8.40 20.35
CA PRO A 91 46.76 -7.54 20.79
C PRO A 91 47.01 -6.36 19.84
N ALA A 92 47.39 -5.20 20.37
CA ALA A 92 47.59 -4.00 19.56
C ALA A 92 48.69 -4.17 18.48
N ALA A 93 49.67 -5.04 18.71
CA ALA A 93 50.73 -5.35 17.74
C ALA A 93 50.23 -6.17 16.54
N ASP A 94 49.14 -6.92 16.71
CA ASP A 94 48.58 -7.82 15.71
C ASP A 94 47.42 -7.17 14.93
N ALA A 95 46.91 -6.04 15.43
CA ALA A 95 45.81 -5.29 14.82
C ALA A 95 46.27 -4.52 13.58
N THR A 96 45.75 -4.90 12.41
CA THR A 96 46.01 -4.20 11.15
C THR A 96 44.69 -3.83 10.48
N LEU A 97 44.48 -2.54 10.21
CA LEU A 97 43.30 -2.07 9.48
C LEU A 97 43.60 -1.94 7.98
N PRO A 98 42.76 -2.48 7.08
CA PRO A 98 42.97 -2.34 5.64
C PRO A 98 42.82 -0.89 5.17
N VAL A 99 43.74 -0.45 4.32
CA VAL A 99 43.64 0.80 3.54
C VAL A 99 43.65 0.43 2.06
N GLU A 100 42.54 0.66 1.38
CA GLU A 100 42.36 0.38 -0.04
C GLU A 100 42.51 1.67 -0.85
N ARG A 101 43.40 1.69 -1.83
CA ARG A 101 43.57 2.84 -2.73
C ARG A 101 42.89 2.56 -4.06
N ARG A 102 42.08 3.51 -4.54
CA ARG A 102 41.41 3.45 -5.83
C ARG A 102 41.63 4.75 -6.58
N THR A 103 42.06 4.67 -7.84
CA THR A 103 42.15 5.85 -8.72
C THR A 103 40.90 5.90 -9.59
N VAL A 104 40.22 7.04 -9.60
CA VAL A 104 38.99 7.27 -10.36
C VAL A 104 39.28 8.26 -11.48
N GLY A 105 38.97 7.88 -12.72
CA GLY A 105 39.29 8.69 -13.90
C GLY A 105 38.29 9.84 -14.14
N HIS A 106 37.03 9.63 -13.79
CA HIS A 106 35.94 10.59 -13.97
C HIS A 106 35.11 10.76 -12.71
N GLU A 107 34.67 11.99 -12.43
CA GLU A 107 33.90 12.31 -11.23
C GLU A 107 32.58 11.51 -11.13
N ASP A 108 31.96 11.20 -12.27
CA ASP A 108 30.73 10.41 -12.35
C ASP A 108 30.90 8.96 -11.86
N GLU A 109 32.11 8.41 -11.94
CA GLU A 109 32.44 7.04 -11.51
C GLU A 109 32.68 6.94 -9.99
N LEU A 110 33.04 8.06 -9.34
CA LEU A 110 33.49 8.08 -7.95
C LEU A 110 32.40 7.58 -7.00
N ARG A 111 31.15 8.03 -7.19
CA ARG A 111 30.02 7.63 -6.34
C ARG A 111 29.77 6.12 -6.41
N SER A 112 29.76 5.56 -7.61
CA SER A 112 29.59 4.13 -7.83
C SER A 112 30.75 3.33 -7.21
N SER A 113 31.99 3.83 -7.35
CA SER A 113 33.16 3.16 -6.77
C SER A 113 33.18 3.21 -5.23
N MET A 114 32.76 4.33 -4.62
CA MET A 114 32.59 4.42 -3.17
C MET A 114 31.47 3.49 -2.68
N THR A 115 30.37 3.41 -3.42
CA THR A 115 29.24 2.54 -3.08
C THR A 115 29.66 1.07 -3.11
N GLU A 116 30.34 0.63 -4.16
CA GLU A 116 30.92 -0.72 -4.25
C GLU A 116 31.90 -1.00 -3.09
N PHE A 117 32.75 -0.03 -2.77
CA PHE A 117 33.69 -0.14 -1.63
C PHE A 117 32.98 -0.30 -0.29
N VAL A 118 31.90 0.45 -0.05
CA VAL A 118 31.11 0.36 1.20
C VAL A 118 30.34 -0.96 1.25
N LEU A 119 29.79 -1.43 0.12
CA LEU A 119 28.99 -2.65 0.04
C LEU A 119 29.81 -3.95 0.07
N GLY A 120 31.14 -3.90 0.00
CA GLY A 120 31.97 -5.10 0.13
C GLY A 120 31.68 -5.86 1.45
N PRO A 121 31.53 -7.19 1.43
CA PRO A 121 31.22 -7.96 2.64
C PRO A 121 32.38 -7.94 3.64
N PHE A 122 32.07 -8.10 4.94
CA PHE A 122 33.07 -8.30 5.99
C PHE A 122 33.16 -9.77 6.39
N VAL A 123 34.37 -10.22 6.70
CA VAL A 123 34.58 -11.55 7.30
C VAL A 123 34.32 -11.43 8.80
N LEU A 124 33.15 -11.87 9.25
CA LEU A 124 32.75 -11.77 10.66
C LEU A 124 33.57 -12.66 11.59
N ASP A 125 34.08 -13.79 11.08
CA ASP A 125 34.87 -14.75 11.86
C ASP A 125 36.35 -14.35 11.89
N GLY A 126 36.72 -13.49 12.82
CA GLY A 126 38.12 -13.14 13.07
C GLY A 126 38.72 -12.04 12.19
N GLY A 127 37.96 -11.42 11.29
CA GLY A 127 38.44 -10.33 10.41
C GLY A 127 38.25 -8.93 11.02
N PRO A 128 38.99 -7.91 10.56
CA PRO A 128 38.75 -6.52 10.94
C PRO A 128 37.40 -6.07 10.37
N LEU A 129 36.61 -5.38 11.20
CA LEU A 129 35.26 -4.92 10.86
C LEU A 129 35.21 -3.44 10.42
N LEU A 130 36.36 -2.90 10.04
CA LEU A 130 36.54 -1.57 9.48
C LEU A 130 37.61 -1.62 8.38
N ARG A 131 37.40 -0.88 7.29
CA ARG A 131 38.39 -0.61 6.24
C ARG A 131 38.28 0.83 5.76
N VAL A 132 39.40 1.42 5.33
CA VAL A 132 39.48 2.81 4.87
C VAL A 132 39.80 2.83 3.38
N GLY A 133 39.00 3.56 2.60
CA GLY A 133 39.20 3.78 1.18
C GLY A 133 39.83 5.14 0.93
N HIS A 134 40.90 5.19 0.13
CA HIS A 134 41.51 6.41 -0.38
C HIS A 134 41.26 6.47 -1.89
N PHE A 135 40.38 7.37 -2.30
CA PHE A 135 39.99 7.57 -3.68
C PHE A 135 40.70 8.78 -4.25
N GLU A 136 41.60 8.55 -5.21
CA GLU A 136 42.22 9.62 -5.97
C GLU A 136 41.26 10.04 -7.09
N ALA A 137 40.56 11.16 -6.91
CA ALA A 137 39.59 11.67 -7.89
C ALA A 137 40.07 12.98 -8.55
N PRO A 138 39.48 13.40 -9.68
CA PRO A 138 39.88 14.62 -10.39
C PRO A 138 39.72 15.91 -9.57
N GLU A 139 38.65 16.02 -8.79
CA GLU A 139 38.33 17.24 -8.01
C GLU A 139 38.93 17.25 -6.59
N GLY A 140 39.81 16.31 -6.27
CA GLY A 140 40.42 16.13 -4.96
C GLY A 140 40.21 14.73 -4.41
N ASP A 141 41.06 14.32 -3.47
CA ASP A 141 41.01 12.98 -2.89
C ASP A 141 39.82 12.82 -1.93
N VAL A 142 39.27 11.62 -1.88
CA VAL A 142 38.18 11.25 -0.95
C VAL A 142 38.63 10.13 -0.02
N LEU A 143 38.47 10.36 1.28
CA LEU A 143 38.56 9.32 2.30
C LEU A 143 37.17 8.76 2.54
N CYS A 144 36.98 7.46 2.36
CA CYS A 144 35.70 6.78 2.57
C CYS A 144 35.86 5.70 3.64
N LEU A 145 34.92 5.59 4.56
CA LEU A 145 34.88 4.53 5.57
C LEU A 145 33.87 3.47 5.17
N ALA A 146 34.29 2.20 5.21
CA ALA A 146 33.37 1.07 5.22
C ALA A 146 33.52 0.37 6.57
N VAL A 147 32.42 0.20 7.29
CA VAL A 147 32.43 -0.31 8.66
C VAL A 147 31.21 -1.17 8.92
N HIS A 148 31.37 -2.24 9.69
CA HIS A 148 30.25 -3.07 10.15
C HIS A 148 29.67 -2.54 11.47
N HIS A 149 28.34 -2.52 11.60
CA HIS A 149 27.62 -1.97 12.77
C HIS A 149 27.99 -2.63 14.10
N LEU A 150 28.52 -3.86 14.10
CA LEU A 150 28.99 -4.56 15.31
C LEU A 150 30.01 -3.77 16.13
N VAL A 151 30.83 -2.94 15.48
CA VAL A 151 31.93 -2.20 16.13
C VAL A 151 31.75 -0.69 16.03
N PHE A 152 30.62 -0.22 15.47
CA PHE A 152 30.53 1.15 15.01
C PHE A 152 29.10 1.67 14.88
N ASP A 153 28.91 2.95 15.14
CA ASP A 153 27.67 3.69 14.90
C ASP A 153 27.94 5.01 14.17
N SER A 154 26.88 5.72 13.77
CA SER A 154 27.01 6.96 12.99
C SER A 154 27.78 8.06 13.71
N MET A 155 27.73 8.13 15.05
CA MET A 155 28.50 9.10 15.83
C MET A 155 29.99 8.72 15.87
N SER A 156 30.30 7.42 15.94
CA SER A 156 31.67 6.91 15.86
C SER A 156 32.36 7.32 14.55
N SER A 157 31.62 7.48 13.45
CA SER A 157 32.17 7.95 12.17
C SER A 157 32.75 9.34 12.28
N SER A 158 32.02 10.28 12.89
CA SER A 158 32.51 11.64 13.08
C SER A 158 33.74 11.66 14.01
N ILE A 159 33.69 10.92 15.13
CA ILE A 159 34.81 10.82 16.08
C ILE A 159 36.06 10.25 15.39
N PHE A 160 35.90 9.15 14.64
CA PHE A 160 37.01 8.50 13.95
C PHE A 160 37.62 9.39 12.87
N LEU A 161 36.80 10.09 12.07
CA LEU A 161 37.28 10.98 11.01
C LEU A 161 38.02 12.20 11.58
N GLU A 162 37.52 12.81 12.66
CA GLU A 162 38.21 13.90 13.36
C GLU A 162 39.58 13.44 13.89
N GLU A 163 39.62 12.29 14.56
CA GLU A 163 40.87 11.74 15.12
C GLU A 163 41.84 11.28 14.02
N LEU A 164 41.34 10.69 12.95
CA LEU A 164 42.16 10.30 11.80
C LEU A 164 42.75 11.52 11.09
N ALA A 165 41.97 12.59 10.91
CA ALA A 165 42.44 13.84 10.31
C ALA A 165 43.55 14.48 11.17
N ALA A 166 43.39 14.47 12.50
CA ALA A 166 44.42 14.93 13.43
C ALA A 166 45.68 14.05 13.39
N ALA A 167 45.52 12.72 13.39
CA ALA A 167 46.64 11.79 13.28
C ALA A 167 47.39 11.95 11.95
N TYR A 168 46.67 12.13 10.84
CA TYR A 168 47.27 12.42 9.54
C TYR A 168 48.10 13.71 9.58
N GLY A 169 47.59 14.78 10.18
CA GLY A 169 48.33 16.04 10.32
C GLY A 169 49.64 15.88 11.12
N ILE A 170 49.58 15.18 12.26
CA ILE A 170 50.76 14.90 13.10
C ILE A 170 51.82 14.12 12.29
N ALA A 171 51.38 13.08 11.57
CA ALA A 171 52.26 12.25 10.74
C ALA A 171 52.84 13.02 9.54
N ALA A 172 52.04 13.87 8.89
CA ALA A 172 52.46 14.71 7.77
C ALA A 172 53.54 15.72 8.19
N ASP A 173 53.47 16.23 9.42
CA ASP A 173 54.49 17.09 10.03
C ASP A 173 55.75 16.32 10.48
N GLY A 174 55.78 14.98 10.34
CA GLY A 174 56.89 14.13 10.73
C GLY A 174 56.98 13.85 12.24
N HIS A 175 55.92 14.12 13.00
CA HIS A 175 55.87 13.86 14.43
C HIS A 175 55.46 12.41 14.75
N ASP A 176 55.91 11.91 15.90
CA ASP A 176 55.63 10.54 16.35
C ASP A 176 54.18 10.39 16.84
N LEU A 177 53.44 9.49 16.19
CA LEU A 177 52.06 9.12 16.55
C LEU A 177 51.95 8.37 17.88
N SER A 178 53.06 7.87 18.45
CA SER A 178 53.11 7.10 19.69
C SER A 178 53.08 7.97 20.97
N ALA A 179 53.29 9.28 20.85
CA ALA A 179 53.62 10.17 21.97
C ALA A 179 52.43 10.63 22.84
N ALA A 180 51.18 10.36 22.46
CA ALA A 180 50.02 10.71 23.27
C ALA A 180 49.64 9.55 24.22
N PRO A 181 49.60 9.73 25.55
CA PRO A 181 49.01 8.74 26.44
C PRO A 181 47.51 8.69 26.13
N VAL A 182 47.07 7.61 25.49
CA VAL A 182 45.65 7.43 25.22
C VAL A 182 45.05 6.63 26.35
N GLU A 183 44.11 7.24 27.05
CA GLU A 183 43.20 6.52 27.93
C GLU A 183 42.53 5.43 27.09
N VAL A 184 42.95 4.18 27.29
CA VAL A 184 42.46 3.07 26.49
C VAL A 184 40.97 2.91 26.78
N VAL A 185 40.14 3.24 25.80
CA VAL A 185 38.70 3.08 25.86
C VAL A 185 38.38 1.57 25.87
N PRO A 186 37.87 1.01 26.97
CA PRO A 186 37.60 -0.42 27.05
C PRO A 186 36.53 -0.83 26.04
N ALA A 187 36.63 -2.06 25.52
CA ALA A 187 35.53 -2.68 24.78
C ALA A 187 34.23 -2.63 25.61
N TRP A 188 33.22 -1.94 25.09
CA TRP A 188 31.95 -1.70 25.78
C TRP A 188 31.26 -3.04 26.10
N VAL A 189 30.87 -3.19 27.36
CA VAL A 189 29.95 -4.24 27.82
C VAL A 189 28.64 -3.53 28.10
N GLU A 190 27.58 -3.93 27.41
CA GLU A 190 26.25 -3.37 27.70
C GLU A 190 25.88 -3.72 29.15
N PRO A 191 25.53 -2.72 29.98
CA PRO A 191 25.04 -3.01 31.32
C PRO A 191 23.71 -3.78 31.22
N GLU A 192 23.48 -4.70 32.15
CA GLU A 192 22.17 -5.34 32.29
C GLU A 192 21.10 -4.26 32.50
N PRO A 193 19.96 -4.33 31.78
CA PRO A 193 18.90 -3.34 31.93
C PRO A 193 18.40 -3.25 33.36
N ALA A 194 18.12 -2.03 33.83
CA ALA A 194 17.50 -1.86 35.13
C ALA A 194 16.11 -2.51 35.16
N GLU A 195 15.74 -3.16 36.26
CA GLU A 195 14.40 -3.77 36.44
C GLU A 195 13.27 -2.74 36.24
N ALA A 196 13.52 -1.48 36.62
CA ALA A 196 12.59 -0.37 36.40
C ALA A 196 12.36 -0.10 34.90
N SER A 197 13.41 -0.16 34.08
CA SER A 197 13.31 0.01 32.63
C SER A 197 12.52 -1.13 31.99
N LEU A 198 12.79 -2.38 32.38
CA LEU A 198 12.01 -3.53 31.91
C LEU A 198 10.50 -3.37 32.23
N LYS A 199 10.15 -2.99 33.46
CA LYS A 199 8.75 -2.74 33.87
C LYS A 199 8.10 -1.56 33.18
N PHE A 200 8.87 -0.52 32.84
CA PHE A 200 8.36 0.59 32.05
C PHE A 200 7.96 0.11 30.65
N TRP A 201 8.89 -0.54 29.95
CA TRP A 201 8.66 -0.99 28.57
C TRP A 201 7.58 -2.06 28.45
N GLN A 202 7.47 -2.98 29.41
CA GLN A 202 6.36 -3.95 29.48
C GLN A 202 5.00 -3.25 29.51
N ARG A 203 4.86 -2.18 30.31
CA ARG A 203 3.62 -1.38 30.37
C ARG A 203 3.42 -0.53 29.12
N HIS A 204 4.49 0.09 28.62
CA HIS A 204 4.44 0.98 27.44
C HIS A 204 3.96 0.24 26.18
N LEU A 205 4.38 -1.01 26.02
CA LEU A 205 4.10 -1.84 24.86
C LEU A 205 2.89 -2.78 25.05
N GLU A 206 2.20 -2.72 26.19
CA GLU A 206 1.10 -3.63 26.49
C GLU A 206 -0.06 -3.49 25.50
N GLY A 207 -0.39 -4.57 24.77
CA GLY A 207 -1.49 -4.57 23.80
C GLY A 207 -1.18 -3.84 22.50
N ILE A 208 0.09 -3.52 22.22
CA ILE A 208 0.49 -3.04 20.89
C ILE A 208 0.28 -4.15 19.86
N ASP A 209 -0.26 -3.78 18.71
CA ASP A 209 -0.35 -4.68 17.56
C ASP A 209 1.01 -4.74 16.84
N PRO A 210 1.71 -5.88 16.84
CA PRO A 210 3.03 -6.00 16.20
C PRO A 210 2.97 -5.86 14.67
N TYR A 211 1.79 -5.99 14.07
CA TYR A 211 1.58 -5.82 12.64
C TYR A 211 0.94 -4.47 12.27
N GLY A 212 0.75 -3.60 13.27
CA GLY A 212 0.21 -2.27 13.11
C GLY A 212 1.14 -1.33 12.32
N ALA A 213 0.71 -0.08 12.15
CA ALA A 213 1.49 0.97 11.49
C ALA A 213 1.71 0.85 9.98
N GLN A 214 1.05 -0.05 9.26
CA GLN A 214 1.30 -0.20 7.82
C GLN A 214 0.74 1.00 7.01
N LEU A 215 1.58 1.69 6.24
CA LEU A 215 1.14 2.84 5.43
C LEU A 215 0.37 2.41 4.19
N ARG A 216 -0.87 2.88 4.05
CA ARG A 216 -1.77 2.57 2.93
C ARG A 216 -1.60 3.58 1.80
N VAL A 217 -0.39 3.67 1.25
CA VAL A 217 -0.08 4.60 0.16
C VAL A 217 0.43 3.80 -1.03
N GLY A 218 -0.15 4.02 -2.21
CA GLY A 218 0.34 3.46 -3.48
C GLY A 218 0.18 1.93 -3.62
N ASP A 219 0.54 1.40 -4.77
CA ASP A 219 0.60 -0.04 -4.99
C ASP A 219 1.70 -0.65 -4.13
N ARG A 220 1.32 -1.48 -3.16
CA ARG A 220 2.28 -2.22 -2.34
C ARG A 220 2.74 -3.46 -3.10
N PRO A 221 4.02 -3.60 -3.45
CA PRO A 221 4.62 -4.91 -3.54
C PRO A 221 4.55 -5.63 -2.18
N VAL A 222 4.35 -6.94 -2.27
CA VAL A 222 4.62 -8.05 -1.33
C VAL A 222 5.41 -7.70 -0.07
N ASP A 223 5.08 -8.35 1.05
CA ASP A 223 6.04 -8.59 2.13
C ASP A 223 7.22 -9.41 1.58
N GLY A 224 8.22 -8.72 1.02
CA GLY A 224 9.42 -9.34 0.45
C GLY A 224 10.63 -9.16 1.36
N ASP A 225 11.43 -10.22 1.53
CA ASP A 225 12.67 -10.24 2.31
C ASP A 225 13.82 -9.41 1.68
N SER A 226 13.51 -8.58 0.66
CA SER A 226 14.49 -7.73 -0.01
C SER A 226 14.85 -6.52 0.84
N LEU A 227 16.15 -6.21 0.80
CA LEU A 227 16.76 -5.03 1.39
C LEU A 227 16.88 -3.86 0.40
N ALA A 228 16.37 -4.03 -0.82
CA ALA A 228 16.42 -2.97 -1.83
C ALA A 228 15.77 -1.70 -1.28
N GLY A 229 16.52 -0.61 -1.35
CA GLY A 229 16.11 0.67 -0.81
C GLY A 229 16.56 1.82 -1.68
N ALA A 230 16.00 2.98 -1.39
CA ALA A 230 16.35 4.21 -2.05
C ALA A 230 16.19 5.38 -1.07
N THR A 231 16.69 6.53 -1.51
CA THR A 231 16.69 7.76 -0.74
C THR A 231 15.94 8.85 -1.49
N ARG A 232 15.16 9.66 -0.77
CA ARG A 232 14.71 10.98 -1.20
C ARG A 232 15.02 12.02 -0.12
N SER A 233 15.23 13.26 -0.51
CA SER A 233 15.48 14.36 0.42
C SER A 233 14.58 15.54 0.09
N HIS A 234 14.12 16.23 1.13
CA HIS A 234 13.38 17.48 1.02
C HIS A 234 13.87 18.47 2.07
N VAL A 235 14.13 19.71 1.67
CA VAL A 235 14.44 20.80 2.61
C VAL A 235 13.14 21.48 2.98
N LEU A 236 12.83 21.54 4.27
CA LEU A 236 11.60 22.16 4.75
C LEU A 236 11.52 23.62 4.30
N SER A 237 10.30 24.05 3.96
CA SER A 237 10.04 25.42 3.58
C SER A 237 10.38 26.40 4.71
N ALA A 238 10.70 27.64 4.33
CA ALA A 238 10.97 28.71 5.31
C ALA A 238 9.79 28.93 6.27
N GLU A 239 8.56 28.69 5.80
CA GLU A 239 7.35 28.78 6.61
C GLU A 239 7.32 27.69 7.69
N SER A 240 7.54 26.42 7.32
CA SER A 240 7.62 25.32 8.28
C SER A 240 8.75 25.50 9.29
N ALA A 241 9.93 25.95 8.83
CA ALA A 241 11.05 26.22 9.72
C ALA A 241 10.76 27.33 10.74
N ALA A 242 10.13 28.43 10.31
CA ALA A 242 9.73 29.52 11.20
C ALA A 242 8.71 29.07 12.25
N VAL A 243 7.74 28.28 11.81
CA VAL A 243 6.71 27.68 12.67
C VAL A 243 7.32 26.81 13.77
N LEU A 244 8.27 25.93 13.43
CA LEU A 244 8.92 25.05 14.40
C LEU A 244 9.56 25.85 15.54
N HIS A 245 10.25 26.94 15.19
CA HIS A 245 10.88 27.83 16.16
C HIS A 245 9.85 28.52 17.08
N ASP A 246 8.71 28.95 16.54
CA ASP A 246 7.64 29.54 17.33
C ASP A 246 6.96 28.51 18.24
N CYS A 247 6.72 27.29 17.75
CA CYS A 247 6.20 26.18 18.55
C CYS A 247 7.15 25.85 19.71
N GLN A 248 8.47 25.78 19.47
CA GLN A 248 9.48 25.59 20.51
C GLN A 248 9.35 26.64 21.62
N ARG A 249 9.27 27.92 21.25
CA ARG A 249 9.14 29.04 22.20
C ARG A 249 7.86 28.96 23.02
N GLN A 250 6.74 28.61 22.39
CA GLN A 250 5.45 28.62 23.06
C GLN A 250 5.14 27.34 23.86
N LEU A 251 5.61 26.17 23.38
CA LEU A 251 5.35 24.87 24.00
C LEU A 251 6.47 24.40 24.93
N ARG A 252 7.65 25.02 24.87
CA ARG A 252 8.86 24.61 25.59
C ARG A 252 9.21 23.14 25.32
N ALA A 253 9.01 22.68 24.09
CA ALA A 253 9.36 21.35 23.63
C ALA A 253 10.58 21.43 22.71
N PRO A 254 11.51 20.45 22.74
CA PRO A 254 12.60 20.36 21.76
C PRO A 254 12.07 20.20 20.33
N ASP A 255 12.80 20.69 19.32
CA ASP A 255 12.40 20.57 17.90
C ASP A 255 12.13 19.12 17.51
N ALA A 256 12.97 18.20 18.00
CA ALA A 256 12.82 16.76 17.82
C ALA A 256 11.41 16.26 18.18
N VAL A 257 10.81 16.79 19.25
CA VAL A 257 9.49 16.36 19.71
C VAL A 257 8.37 16.91 18.82
N VAL A 258 8.49 18.15 18.36
CA VAL A 258 7.50 18.76 17.45
C VAL A 258 7.52 18.02 16.11
N LEU A 259 8.71 17.78 15.58
CA LEU A 259 8.95 16.99 14.37
C LEU A 259 8.42 15.55 14.52
N LEU A 260 8.70 14.89 15.65
CA LEU A 260 8.22 13.55 15.95
C LEU A 260 6.68 13.49 16.03
N ALA A 261 6.04 14.47 16.68
CA ALA A 261 4.57 14.55 16.74
C ALA A 261 3.97 14.73 15.34
N ALA A 262 4.56 15.61 14.51
CA ALA A 262 4.14 15.75 13.11
C ALA A 262 4.34 14.44 12.32
N TYR A 263 5.39 13.68 12.61
CA TYR A 263 5.66 12.39 11.97
C TYR A 263 4.61 11.34 12.35
N TYR A 264 4.25 11.22 13.64
CA TYR A 264 3.12 10.36 14.05
C TYR A 264 1.82 10.73 13.34
N LEU A 265 1.50 12.02 13.31
CA LEU A 265 0.28 12.49 12.66
C LEU A 265 0.30 12.20 11.15
N LEU A 266 1.44 12.41 10.48
CA LEU A 266 1.62 12.05 9.08
C LEU A 266 1.32 10.56 8.87
N LEU A 267 2.01 9.67 9.59
CA LEU A 267 1.84 8.23 9.41
C LEU A 267 0.40 7.78 9.70
N ALA A 268 -0.23 8.32 10.75
CA ALA A 268 -1.64 8.03 11.10
C ALA A 268 -2.60 8.44 9.97
N ARG A 269 -2.39 9.61 9.34
CA ARG A 269 -3.18 10.07 8.19
C ARG A 269 -2.94 9.27 6.91
N HIS A 270 -1.89 8.44 6.90
CA HIS A 270 -1.52 7.60 5.76
C HIS A 270 -1.68 6.11 6.05
N GLY A 271 -2.50 5.75 7.04
CA GLY A 271 -2.96 4.37 7.25
C GLY A 271 -2.29 3.59 8.37
N ALA A 272 -1.34 4.18 9.10
CA ALA A 272 -0.70 3.54 10.25
C ALA A 272 -1.65 3.21 11.41
N GLY A 273 -2.86 3.79 11.39
CA GLY A 273 -3.80 3.71 12.51
C GLY A 273 -3.52 4.76 13.58
N PRO A 274 -4.36 4.84 14.63
CA PRO A 274 -4.20 5.83 15.68
C PRO A 274 -3.25 5.39 16.79
N ASP A 275 -2.91 4.11 16.91
CA ASP A 275 -2.08 3.58 18.00
C ASP A 275 -0.98 2.66 17.43
N PHE A 276 0.27 3.13 17.47
CA PHE A 276 1.41 2.40 16.92
C PHE A 276 2.73 2.88 17.51
N ALA A 277 3.79 2.13 17.28
CA ALA A 277 5.15 2.52 17.64
C ALA A 277 6.00 2.94 16.44
N VAL A 278 6.85 3.93 16.69
CA VAL A 278 7.93 4.37 15.80
C VAL A 278 9.26 4.04 16.48
N GLY A 279 10.20 3.50 15.71
CA GLY A 279 11.54 3.29 16.21
C GLY A 279 12.28 4.62 16.34
N LEU A 280 12.83 4.88 17.52
CA LEU A 280 13.58 6.08 17.83
C LEU A 280 15.03 5.69 18.17
N PRO A 281 15.99 5.86 17.24
CA PRO A 281 17.39 5.65 17.52
C PRO A 281 17.88 6.68 18.54
N VAL A 282 18.46 6.20 19.63
CA VAL A 282 19.04 7.03 20.69
C VAL A 282 20.48 6.64 20.93
N ASN A 283 21.30 7.65 21.17
CA ASN A 283 22.67 7.47 21.62
C ASN A 283 22.69 7.27 23.13
N ILE A 284 23.20 6.13 23.59
CA ILE A 284 23.27 5.79 25.03
C ILE A 284 24.61 6.13 25.66
N ARG A 285 25.49 6.87 24.97
CA ARG A 285 26.75 7.36 25.55
C ARG A 285 26.48 8.24 26.77
N GLY A 286 27.14 7.92 27.88
CA GLY A 286 27.17 8.76 29.07
C GLY A 286 28.38 9.70 29.09
N PRO A 287 28.55 10.52 30.15
CA PRO A 287 29.65 11.48 30.26
C PRO A 287 31.05 10.87 30.19
N ARG A 288 31.20 9.59 30.56
CA ARG A 288 32.48 8.86 30.50
C ARG A 288 32.73 8.18 29.15
N THR A 289 31.71 8.08 28.30
CA THR A 289 31.79 7.41 26.99
C THR A 289 31.44 8.34 25.84
N GLU A 290 31.40 9.66 26.07
CA GLU A 290 30.96 10.64 25.07
C GLU A 290 31.80 10.60 23.78
N ARG A 291 33.11 10.35 23.91
CA ARG A 291 34.06 10.30 22.77
C ARG A 291 34.53 8.88 22.43
N THR A 292 33.77 7.85 22.77
CA THR A 292 34.17 6.47 22.51
C THR A 292 33.66 5.96 21.17
N ILE A 293 34.53 5.21 20.47
CA ILE A 293 34.21 4.48 19.24
C ILE A 293 33.60 3.13 19.61
N GLY A 294 32.41 2.86 19.11
CA GLY A 294 31.69 1.60 19.32
C GLY A 294 30.21 1.71 19.03
N TYR A 295 29.52 0.57 19.09
CA TYR A 295 28.09 0.49 18.90
C TYR A 295 27.33 0.93 20.16
N HIS A 296 26.92 2.20 20.23
CA HIS A 296 26.18 2.76 21.37
C HIS A 296 24.80 3.30 20.95
N VAL A 297 24.20 2.69 19.93
CA VAL A 297 22.84 3.01 19.51
C VAL A 297 21.89 2.01 20.13
N ASN A 298 20.79 2.50 20.68
CA ASN A 298 19.61 1.69 20.97
C ASN A 298 18.45 2.24 20.14
N ILE A 299 17.54 1.39 19.69
CA ILE A 299 16.32 1.83 19.00
C ILE A 299 15.16 1.59 19.94
N LEU A 300 14.52 2.67 20.37
CA LEU A 300 13.40 2.61 21.31
C LEU A 300 12.09 2.43 20.54
N PRO A 301 11.26 1.41 20.84
CA PRO A 301 9.92 1.27 20.26
C PRO A 301 8.96 2.27 20.94
N LEU A 302 9.00 3.53 20.51
CA LEU A 302 8.17 4.55 21.13
C LEU A 302 6.73 4.36 20.65
N ARG A 303 5.84 3.77 21.45
CA ARG A 303 4.39 3.78 21.19
C ARG A 303 3.79 5.15 21.48
N ASN A 304 2.88 5.62 20.63
CA ASN A 304 2.10 6.83 20.84
C ASN A 304 0.68 6.68 20.26
N HIS A 305 -0.26 7.47 20.78
CA HIS A 305 -1.65 7.45 20.34
C HIS A 305 -2.06 8.80 19.73
N VAL A 306 -2.44 8.80 18.45
CA VAL A 306 -3.00 9.94 17.72
C VAL A 306 -4.50 10.00 18.00
N ASP A 307 -4.86 10.77 19.02
CA ASP A 307 -6.25 11.03 19.40
C ASP A 307 -6.81 12.22 18.61
N ASP A 308 -7.77 11.95 17.72
CA ASP A 308 -8.41 12.95 16.87
C ASP A 308 -9.16 14.03 17.66
N GLU A 309 -9.49 13.78 18.94
CA GLU A 309 -10.14 14.74 19.83
C GLU A 309 -9.21 15.86 20.31
N LEU A 310 -7.90 15.60 20.37
CA LEU A 310 -6.90 16.54 20.88
C LEU A 310 -6.62 17.70 19.93
N GLY A 311 -6.22 18.84 20.48
CA GLY A 311 -5.53 19.88 19.72
C GLY A 311 -4.05 19.53 19.50
N PHE A 312 -3.43 20.06 18.43
CA PHE A 312 -2.02 19.77 18.14
C PHE A 312 -1.06 20.09 19.30
N ARG A 313 -1.26 21.21 20.00
CA ARG A 313 -0.44 21.57 21.18
C ARG A 313 -0.49 20.52 22.30
N GLU A 314 -1.66 19.94 22.51
CA GLU A 314 -1.87 18.91 23.53
C GLU A 314 -1.18 17.63 23.12
N PHE A 315 -1.29 17.27 21.84
CA PHE A 315 -0.59 16.11 21.28
C PHE A 315 0.94 16.25 21.33
N VAL A 316 1.50 17.43 21.05
CA VAL A 316 2.95 17.67 21.22
C VAL A 316 3.38 17.51 22.68
N ARG A 317 2.57 17.98 23.64
CA ARG A 317 2.86 17.79 25.08
C ARG A 317 2.82 16.32 25.47
N ALA A 318 1.81 15.58 25.04
CA ALA A 318 1.71 14.13 25.28
C ALA A 318 2.93 13.40 24.68
N THR A 319 3.29 13.73 23.45
CA THR A 319 4.46 13.16 22.76
C THR A 319 5.76 13.51 23.49
N ARG A 320 5.90 14.73 24.02
CA ARG A 320 7.06 15.15 24.83
C ARG A 320 7.19 14.30 26.08
N ASP A 321 6.10 14.11 26.81
CA ASP A 321 6.12 13.44 28.10
C ASP A 321 6.49 11.96 27.92
N ILE A 322 5.91 11.30 26.91
CA ILE A 322 6.28 9.94 26.48
C ILE A 322 7.75 9.87 26.04
N PHE A 323 8.22 10.81 25.21
CA PHE A 323 9.60 10.85 24.72
C PHE A 323 10.61 10.97 25.87
N LEU A 324 10.38 11.89 26.81
CA LEU A 324 11.30 12.11 27.93
C LEU A 324 11.35 10.92 28.88
N GLU A 325 10.20 10.29 29.16
CA GLU A 325 10.14 9.08 29.99
C GLU A 325 10.87 7.91 29.31
N ALA A 326 10.60 7.68 28.03
CA ALA A 326 11.23 6.61 27.25
C ALA A 326 12.75 6.73 27.15
N VAL A 327 13.28 7.95 26.92
CA VAL A 327 14.73 8.20 26.90
C VAL A 327 15.37 7.92 28.27
N GLY A 328 14.64 8.13 29.38
CA GLY A 328 15.08 7.76 30.72
C GLY A 328 15.27 6.25 30.94
N HIS A 329 14.70 5.43 30.05
CA HIS A 329 14.75 3.96 30.06
C HIS A 329 15.47 3.38 28.84
N ALA A 330 16.34 4.17 28.20
CA ALA A 330 17.08 3.79 27.00
C ALA A 330 18.14 2.69 27.23
N ASP A 331 18.40 2.31 28.47
CA ASP A 331 19.32 1.23 28.86
C ASP A 331 18.79 -0.17 28.53
N ALA A 332 17.48 -0.33 28.27
CA ALA A 332 16.89 -1.60 27.90
C ALA A 332 16.85 -1.78 26.36
N PRO A 333 17.58 -2.77 25.79
CA PRO A 333 17.50 -3.10 24.36
C PRO A 333 16.12 -3.60 23.97
N VAL A 334 15.63 -3.25 22.78
CA VAL A 334 14.42 -3.87 22.23
C VAL A 334 14.47 -5.40 22.24
N ASP A 335 15.66 -5.99 22.02
CA ASP A 335 15.93 -7.43 22.07
C ASP A 335 15.75 -8.08 23.45
N VAL A 336 15.76 -7.28 24.53
CA VAL A 336 15.50 -7.74 25.89
C VAL A 336 14.04 -7.48 26.29
N LEU A 337 13.41 -6.46 25.71
CA LEU A 337 12.06 -6.02 26.04
C LEU A 337 10.95 -6.95 25.57
N VAL A 338 11.23 -7.81 24.59
CA VAL A 338 10.23 -8.71 24.02
C VAL A 338 10.81 -10.12 23.78
N PRO A 339 10.92 -10.94 24.85
CA PRO A 339 11.21 -12.37 24.72
C PRO A 339 10.09 -13.13 24.00
N ASP A 340 8.84 -12.68 24.20
CA ASP A 340 7.60 -13.34 23.76
C ASP A 340 6.91 -12.61 22.58
N ALA A 341 7.44 -11.48 22.09
CA ALA A 341 6.91 -10.98 20.83
C ALA A 341 7.26 -12.00 19.77
N PRO A 342 6.28 -12.38 18.96
CA PRO A 342 6.59 -13.14 17.79
C PRO A 342 7.59 -12.33 16.95
N ARG A 343 8.86 -12.77 16.94
CA ARG A 343 9.81 -12.47 15.86
C ARG A 343 9.32 -13.21 14.59
N LEU A 344 8.00 -13.16 14.30
CA LEU A 344 7.28 -13.98 13.33
C LEU A 344 7.58 -13.53 11.91
N ASP A 345 8.85 -13.51 11.54
CA ASP A 345 9.31 -13.41 10.17
C ASP A 345 10.77 -13.88 10.04
N SER A 346 11.03 -14.51 8.90
CA SER A 346 12.38 -14.61 8.32
C SER A 346 12.95 -13.24 7.95
N SER A 347 12.09 -12.22 7.94
CA SER A 347 12.45 -10.82 7.76
C SER A 347 13.03 -10.31 9.07
N TRP A 348 14.27 -9.87 9.03
CA TRP A 348 15.02 -9.21 10.08
C TRP A 348 14.44 -7.83 10.49
N ARG A 349 13.19 -7.51 10.10
CA ARG A 349 12.48 -6.28 10.43
C ARG A 349 11.83 -6.40 11.81
N SER A 350 11.85 -5.32 12.59
CA SER A 350 11.26 -5.32 13.94
C SER A 350 9.75 -5.57 13.87
N SER A 351 9.26 -6.53 14.67
CA SER A 351 7.83 -6.79 14.84
C SER A 351 7.14 -5.71 15.69
N LEU A 352 7.83 -4.67 16.17
CA LEU A 352 7.20 -3.62 16.99
C LEU A 352 7.03 -2.30 16.23
N PHE A 353 7.87 -2.05 15.23
CA PHE A 353 7.82 -0.83 14.44
C PHE A 353 8.41 -1.08 13.05
N ARG A 354 7.81 -0.44 12.05
CA ARG A 354 8.25 -0.50 10.65
C ARG A 354 8.83 0.81 10.15
N HIS A 355 8.65 1.88 10.93
CA HIS A 355 9.02 3.25 10.61
C HIS A 355 10.00 3.78 11.64
N ILE A 356 11.00 4.53 11.20
CA ILE A 356 12.03 5.13 12.04
C ILE A 356 11.97 6.65 11.97
N PHE A 357 12.06 7.29 13.13
CA PHE A 357 12.30 8.72 13.25
C PHE A 357 13.69 8.96 13.85
N ASN A 358 14.59 9.55 13.07
CA ASN A 358 15.98 9.76 13.44
C ASN A 358 16.35 11.25 13.35
N TYR A 359 16.50 11.91 14.50
CA TYR A 359 16.86 13.33 14.56
C TYR A 359 18.33 13.52 14.91
N LEU A 360 19.08 14.19 14.02
CA LEU A 360 20.52 14.39 14.12
C LEU A 360 20.86 15.90 14.26
N PRO A 361 20.75 16.48 15.47
CA PRO A 361 20.92 17.93 15.68
C PRO A 361 22.35 18.44 15.44
N GLY A 362 23.36 17.56 15.48
CA GLY A 362 24.78 17.92 15.45
C GLY A 362 25.47 17.73 14.10
N ARG A 363 24.72 17.53 13.01
CA ARG A 363 25.27 17.39 11.66
C ARG A 363 25.62 18.75 11.04
N ASP A 364 26.23 19.63 11.82
CA ASP A 364 26.71 20.91 11.33
C ASP A 364 27.74 20.65 10.24
N ASN A 365 27.66 21.40 9.14
CA ASN A 365 28.53 21.32 7.96
C ASN A 365 29.95 21.85 8.28
N ARG A 366 30.53 21.41 9.40
CA ARG A 366 31.82 21.84 9.91
C ARG A 366 32.90 21.34 8.96
N GLU A 367 33.73 22.27 8.52
CA GLU A 367 34.91 21.97 7.72
C GLU A 367 35.88 21.13 8.57
N ILE A 368 36.23 19.93 8.09
CA ILE A 368 37.25 19.09 8.70
C ILE A 368 38.57 19.40 8.02
N LEU A 369 39.63 19.69 8.77
CA LEU A 369 40.96 19.89 8.19
C LEU A 369 41.75 18.59 8.22
N VAL A 370 42.07 18.06 7.04
CA VAL A 370 42.91 16.85 6.90
C VAL A 370 44.32 17.27 6.48
N GLY A 371 45.25 17.29 7.44
CA GLY A 371 46.62 17.79 7.17
C GLY A 371 46.67 19.23 6.69
N GLY A 372 45.77 20.08 7.20
CA GLY A 372 45.64 21.49 6.80
C GLY A 372 44.82 21.74 5.54
N LEU A 373 44.34 20.69 4.86
CA LEU A 373 43.47 20.81 3.69
C LEU A 373 41.99 20.84 4.11
N PRO A 374 41.18 21.77 3.58
CA PRO A 374 39.73 21.78 3.79
C PRO A 374 39.06 20.49 3.31
N GLY A 375 38.23 19.91 4.17
CA GLY A 375 37.51 18.68 3.95
C GLY A 375 36.00 18.86 4.13
N ARG A 376 35.22 18.37 3.16
CA ARG A 376 33.76 18.34 3.20
C ARG A 376 33.28 16.93 3.49
N LEU A 377 32.44 16.79 4.53
CA LEU A 377 31.76 15.54 4.85
C LEU A 377 30.72 15.21 3.78
N ASP A 378 30.66 13.93 3.41
CA ASP A 378 29.68 13.34 2.52
C ASP A 378 29.22 11.99 3.08
N VAL A 379 28.08 11.50 2.60
CA VAL A 379 27.51 10.21 3.01
C VAL A 379 27.29 9.37 1.77
N VAL A 380 27.89 8.19 1.75
CA VAL A 380 27.72 7.22 0.68
C VAL A 380 26.42 6.47 0.90
N GLU A 381 25.50 6.64 -0.04
CA GLU A 381 24.24 5.93 -0.06
C GLU A 381 24.43 4.52 -0.61
N THR A 382 23.90 3.53 0.09
CA THR A 382 24.12 2.11 -0.22
C THR A 382 22.99 1.49 -1.04
N GLY A 383 21.92 2.24 -1.32
CA GLY A 383 20.74 1.72 -2.04
C GLY A 383 20.02 0.59 -1.30
N SER A 384 20.11 0.57 0.03
CA SER A 384 19.48 -0.43 0.88
C SER A 384 18.65 0.21 1.99
N SER A 385 17.61 -0.48 2.45
CA SER A 385 16.78 -0.05 3.58
C SER A 385 16.45 -1.21 4.49
N LYS A 386 16.62 -1.00 5.80
CA LYS A 386 16.22 -1.94 6.85
C LYS A 386 14.76 -1.82 7.27
N PHE A 387 14.16 -0.68 7.00
CA PHE A 387 12.81 -0.39 7.45
C PHE A 387 11.96 -0.04 6.24
N ASP A 388 10.64 -0.03 6.41
CA ASP A 388 9.76 0.39 5.32
C ASP A 388 10.04 1.87 5.01
N LEU A 389 10.21 2.69 6.06
CA LEU A 389 10.54 4.11 5.96
C LEU A 389 11.36 4.60 7.17
N GLU A 390 12.44 5.34 6.93
CA GLU A 390 13.21 6.08 7.93
C GLU A 390 13.28 7.55 7.53
N PHE A 391 12.83 8.44 8.42
CA PHE A 391 13.10 9.88 8.31
C PHE A 391 14.34 10.23 9.12
N VAL A 392 15.41 10.60 8.42
CA VAL A 392 16.62 11.21 9.00
C VAL A 392 16.51 12.72 8.85
N ILE A 393 16.36 13.43 9.96
CA ILE A 393 16.17 14.87 9.99
C ILE A 393 17.41 15.55 10.57
N SER A 394 17.98 16.49 9.84
CA SER A 394 19.14 17.29 10.28
C SER A 394 18.93 18.78 10.04
N PRO A 395 19.38 19.65 10.95
CA PRO A 395 19.33 21.09 10.72
C PRO A 395 20.26 21.48 9.56
N VAL A 396 19.82 22.44 8.76
CA VAL A 396 20.59 23.11 7.71
C VAL A 396 20.50 24.63 7.92
N PRO A 397 21.35 25.47 7.31
CA PRO A 397 21.30 26.91 7.54
C PRO A 397 19.88 27.50 7.31
N GLY A 398 19.21 27.89 8.39
CA GLY A 398 17.87 28.49 8.37
C GLY A 398 16.69 27.52 8.18
N SER A 399 16.91 26.20 8.14
CA SER A 399 15.84 25.20 7.96
C SER A 399 16.26 23.80 8.47
N TYR A 400 15.54 22.76 8.05
CA TYR A 400 15.85 21.36 8.27
C TYR A 400 15.79 20.61 6.94
N GLU A 401 16.70 19.66 6.74
CA GLU A 401 16.60 18.65 5.68
C GLU A 401 15.99 17.38 6.27
N VAL A 402 14.99 16.85 5.57
CA VAL A 402 14.36 15.56 5.85
C VAL A 402 14.78 14.59 4.74
N LYS A 403 15.60 13.61 5.11
CA LYS A 403 16.03 12.52 4.24
C LYS A 403 15.19 11.28 4.54
N ALA A 404 14.43 10.82 3.57
CA ALA A 404 13.65 9.58 3.63
C ALA A 404 14.46 8.43 3.01
N VAL A 405 14.87 7.46 3.83
CA VAL A 405 15.41 6.18 3.38
C VAL A 405 14.27 5.17 3.42
N TYR A 406 13.99 4.48 2.33
CA TYR A 406 12.79 3.64 2.23
C TYR A 406 13.06 2.35 1.47
N SER A 407 12.26 1.33 1.78
CA SER A 407 12.25 0.09 1.01
C SER A 407 11.53 0.29 -0.33
N THR A 408 12.17 -0.03 -1.45
CA THR A 408 11.54 0.02 -2.78
C THR A 408 10.53 -1.09 -3.01
N VAL A 409 10.47 -2.05 -2.07
CA VAL A 409 9.40 -3.05 -1.99
C VAL A 409 8.17 -2.47 -1.28
N ALA A 410 8.34 -1.56 -0.33
CA ALA A 410 7.21 -0.97 0.41
C ALA A 410 6.63 0.28 -0.28
N HIS A 411 7.49 1.08 -0.93
CA HIS A 411 7.12 2.39 -1.46
C HIS A 411 7.75 2.67 -2.82
N THR A 412 7.03 3.42 -3.66
CA THR A 412 7.63 4.03 -4.85
C THR A 412 8.29 5.36 -4.50
N ALA A 413 9.18 5.84 -5.38
CA ALA A 413 9.79 7.16 -5.23
C ALA A 413 8.74 8.29 -5.13
N GLN A 414 7.68 8.18 -5.93
CA GLN A 414 6.62 9.18 -5.98
C GLN A 414 5.81 9.23 -4.68
N ASP A 415 5.55 8.08 -4.05
CA ASP A 415 4.87 8.01 -2.76
C ASP A 415 5.68 8.73 -1.67
N VAL A 416 6.99 8.50 -1.67
CA VAL A 416 7.91 9.11 -0.68
C VAL A 416 8.07 10.61 -0.91
N ASP A 417 8.15 11.05 -2.15
CA ASP A 417 8.16 12.49 -2.48
C ASP A 417 6.87 13.17 -2.01
N LEU A 418 5.70 12.53 -2.17
CA LEU A 418 4.45 13.03 -1.62
C LEU A 418 4.45 13.08 -0.09
N LEU A 419 4.95 12.04 0.59
CA LEU A 419 5.06 12.04 2.06
C LEU A 419 5.97 13.18 2.57
N LEU A 420 7.08 13.45 1.90
CA LEU A 420 7.98 14.56 2.23
C LEU A 420 7.29 15.93 2.05
N HIS A 421 6.61 16.14 0.92
CA HIS A 421 5.87 17.39 0.68
C HIS A 421 4.69 17.56 1.65
N ARG A 422 3.99 16.48 2.01
CA ARG A 422 2.90 16.50 2.99
C ARG A 422 3.43 16.75 4.39
N TYR A 423 4.60 16.22 4.75
CA TYR A 423 5.24 16.51 6.03
C TYR A 423 5.58 18.00 6.17
N ASP A 424 6.12 18.61 5.11
CA ASP A 424 6.38 20.05 5.07
C ASP A 424 5.06 20.86 5.15
N ALA A 425 4.06 20.53 4.32
CA ALA A 425 2.77 21.21 4.34
C ALA A 425 2.05 21.07 5.69
N LEU A 426 2.12 19.89 6.30
CA LEU A 426 1.58 19.60 7.63
C LEU A 426 2.26 20.48 8.68
N LEU A 427 3.59 20.57 8.70
CA LEU A 427 4.29 21.45 9.63
C LEU A 427 3.87 22.92 9.47
N ALA A 428 3.75 23.41 8.24
CA ALA A 428 3.24 24.76 7.99
C ALA A 428 1.80 24.95 8.49
N GLU A 429 0.90 23.99 8.25
CA GLU A 429 -0.49 24.01 8.72
C GLU A 429 -0.57 24.04 10.26
N LEU A 430 0.16 23.14 10.92
CA LEU A 430 0.22 23.00 12.37
C LEU A 430 0.72 24.27 13.08
N GLY A 431 1.56 25.05 12.40
CA GLY A 431 2.05 26.32 12.91
C GLY A 431 1.09 27.48 12.84
N ARG A 432 0.27 27.53 11.79
CA ARG A 432 -0.69 28.61 11.59
C ARG A 432 -1.83 28.55 12.61
N ASP A 433 -2.26 27.34 12.97
CA ASP A 433 -3.26 27.12 14.01
C ASP A 433 -2.93 25.92 14.90
N PRO A 434 -2.06 26.10 15.91
CA PRO A 434 -1.71 25.02 16.84
C PRO A 434 -2.90 24.55 17.70
N GLY A 435 -3.99 25.32 17.77
CA GLY A 435 -5.20 24.97 18.50
C GLY A 435 -6.16 24.08 17.72
N ARG A 436 -5.90 23.88 16.41
CA ARG A 436 -6.71 23.04 15.55
C ARG A 436 -6.74 21.60 16.07
N ARG A 437 -7.94 21.00 16.05
CA ARG A 437 -8.13 19.60 16.42
C ARG A 437 -7.43 18.71 15.40
N LEU A 438 -6.85 17.62 15.87
CA LEU A 438 -6.22 16.64 15.00
C LEU A 438 -7.21 16.10 13.97
N ALA A 439 -8.48 15.88 14.36
CA ALA A 439 -9.55 15.46 13.46
C ALA A 439 -9.67 16.29 12.18
N ASP A 440 -9.39 17.59 12.24
CA ASP A 440 -9.59 18.52 11.12
C ASP A 440 -8.38 18.63 10.19
N ILE A 441 -7.27 17.94 10.50
CA ILE A 441 -6.01 18.01 9.75
C ILE A 441 -5.95 16.85 8.76
N THR A 442 -5.90 17.17 7.47
CA THR A 442 -5.89 16.21 6.35
C THR A 442 -4.48 15.81 5.92
N ALA A 443 -3.47 16.63 6.21
CA ALA A 443 -2.09 16.47 5.74
C ALA A 443 -1.96 16.47 4.20
N TRP A 444 -2.70 17.33 3.52
CA TRP A 444 -2.58 17.55 2.07
C TRP A 444 -1.39 18.45 1.73
N CYS A 445 -0.75 18.18 0.59
CA CYS A 445 0.19 19.10 -0.05
C CYS A 445 -0.44 19.75 -1.29
N ALA A 446 0.28 20.70 -1.91
CA ALA A 446 -0.20 21.39 -3.11
C ALA A 446 -0.46 20.44 -4.30
N THR A 447 0.33 19.37 -4.41
CA THR A 447 0.15 18.36 -5.46
C THR A 447 -1.15 17.57 -5.28
N ASP A 448 -1.51 17.23 -4.03
CA ASP A 448 -2.79 16.58 -3.73
C ASP A 448 -3.96 17.43 -4.23
N GLN A 449 -3.95 18.72 -3.84
CA GLN A 449 -4.98 19.67 -4.21
C GLN A 449 -5.07 19.84 -5.74
N ALA A 450 -3.94 20.08 -6.41
CA ALA A 450 -3.91 20.32 -7.85
C ALA A 450 -4.40 19.10 -8.66
N THR A 451 -4.02 17.88 -8.26
CA THR A 451 -4.46 16.65 -8.93
C THR A 451 -5.96 16.42 -8.77
N VAL A 452 -6.49 16.55 -7.54
CA VAL A 452 -7.93 16.37 -7.27
C VAL A 452 -8.77 17.47 -7.93
N ASP A 453 -8.31 18.73 -7.89
CA ASP A 453 -8.99 19.84 -8.58
C ASP A 453 -8.97 19.65 -10.10
N GLY A 454 -7.86 19.18 -10.65
CA GLY A 454 -7.73 18.84 -12.07
C GLY A 454 -8.67 17.71 -12.49
N ALA A 455 -8.83 16.68 -11.65
CA ALA A 455 -9.76 15.58 -11.91
C ALA A 455 -11.22 16.05 -11.94
N HIS A 456 -11.57 17.05 -11.12
CA HIS A 456 -12.89 17.67 -11.04
C HIS A 456 -13.10 18.85 -12.00
N ALA A 457 -12.10 19.24 -12.78
CA ALA A 457 -12.20 20.39 -13.67
C ALA A 457 -13.32 20.17 -14.72
N PRO A 458 -14.18 21.17 -14.99
CA PRO A 458 -15.22 21.05 -15.99
C PRO A 458 -14.63 20.73 -17.35
N ARG A 459 -15.02 19.60 -17.94
CA ARG A 459 -14.67 19.28 -19.34
C ARG A 459 -15.53 20.12 -20.27
N GLN A 460 -14.92 20.74 -21.27
CA GLN A 460 -15.64 21.49 -22.31
C GLN A 460 -16.48 20.52 -23.14
N HIS A 461 -17.73 20.34 -22.74
CA HIS A 461 -18.78 19.86 -23.62
C HIS A 461 -19.35 21.10 -24.32
N GLY A 462 -19.92 20.95 -25.51
CA GLY A 462 -20.61 22.06 -26.18
C GLY A 462 -21.80 22.57 -25.35
N THR A 463 -22.76 23.26 -26.00
CA THR A 463 -24.00 23.63 -25.31
C THR A 463 -24.67 22.38 -24.69
N PRO A 464 -25.02 22.40 -23.38
CA PRO A 464 -25.69 21.27 -22.73
C PRO A 464 -26.94 20.89 -23.51
N ARG A 465 -27.03 19.64 -23.96
CA ARG A 465 -28.22 19.12 -24.65
C ARG A 465 -28.93 18.14 -23.74
N THR A 466 -30.25 18.24 -23.70
CA THR A 466 -31.11 17.29 -23.00
C THR A 466 -31.29 16.05 -23.88
N LEU A 467 -31.47 14.87 -23.28
CA LEU A 467 -31.75 13.66 -24.04
C LEU A 467 -32.97 13.77 -24.97
N PRO A 468 -34.11 14.36 -24.55
CA PRO A 468 -35.20 14.64 -25.47
C PRO A 468 -34.76 15.46 -26.70
N ALA A 469 -33.95 16.51 -26.52
CA ALA A 469 -33.46 17.31 -27.64
C ALA A 469 -32.52 16.52 -28.56
N ILE A 470 -31.70 15.61 -28.01
CA ILE A 470 -30.84 14.73 -28.79
C ILE A 470 -31.68 13.78 -29.65
N VAL A 471 -32.67 13.11 -29.05
CA VAL A 471 -33.56 12.18 -29.77
C VAL A 471 -34.39 12.91 -30.82
N ALA A 472 -34.89 14.11 -30.50
CA ALA A 472 -35.66 14.92 -31.44
C ALA A 472 -34.87 15.33 -32.68
N ALA A 473 -33.62 15.76 -32.48
CA ALA A 473 -32.71 16.09 -33.56
C ALA A 473 -32.49 14.87 -34.49
N ARG A 474 -32.40 13.65 -33.93
CA ARG A 474 -32.30 12.40 -34.71
C ARG A 474 -33.61 12.05 -35.42
N ALA A 475 -34.75 12.18 -34.76
CA ALA A 475 -36.05 11.96 -35.36
C ALA A 475 -36.32 12.90 -36.54
N THR A 476 -35.70 14.08 -36.54
CA THR A 476 -35.76 15.03 -37.66
C THR A 476 -34.73 14.72 -38.75
N ALA A 477 -33.48 14.45 -38.36
CA ALA A 477 -32.38 14.27 -39.31
C ALA A 477 -32.38 12.91 -40.02
N THR A 478 -32.79 11.85 -39.32
CA THR A 478 -32.80 10.46 -39.78
C THR A 478 -34.08 9.75 -39.32
N PRO A 479 -35.26 10.18 -39.80
CA PRO A 479 -36.56 9.74 -39.29
C PRO A 479 -36.79 8.23 -39.43
N ASP A 480 -36.33 7.65 -40.54
CA ASP A 480 -36.55 6.24 -40.90
C ASP A 480 -35.47 5.30 -40.37
N ALA A 481 -34.44 5.83 -39.72
CA ALA A 481 -33.43 5.00 -39.07
C ALA A 481 -34.05 4.24 -37.89
N VAL A 482 -33.63 2.99 -37.69
CA VAL A 482 -34.08 2.16 -36.57
C VAL A 482 -33.49 2.72 -35.26
N ALA A 483 -34.35 2.93 -34.27
CA ALA A 483 -33.98 3.33 -32.92
C ALA A 483 -34.03 2.16 -31.94
N VAL A 484 -35.02 1.27 -32.08
CA VAL A 484 -35.21 0.11 -31.19
C VAL A 484 -35.46 -1.15 -32.03
N GLU A 485 -34.85 -2.26 -31.65
CA GLU A 485 -35.11 -3.60 -32.18
C GLU A 485 -35.55 -4.52 -31.03
N GLU A 486 -36.75 -5.10 -31.15
CA GLU A 486 -37.42 -5.86 -30.09
C GLU A 486 -38.26 -6.98 -30.73
N ASP A 487 -38.06 -8.25 -30.35
CA ASP A 487 -38.78 -9.42 -30.89
C ASP A 487 -38.84 -9.49 -32.42
N GLY A 488 -37.73 -9.13 -33.09
CA GLY A 488 -37.64 -9.07 -34.55
C GLY A 488 -38.45 -7.94 -35.21
N ARG A 489 -39.04 -7.05 -34.40
CA ARG A 489 -39.68 -5.80 -34.85
C ARG A 489 -38.71 -4.63 -34.71
N THR A 490 -38.88 -3.62 -35.54
CA THR A 490 -38.07 -2.40 -35.50
C THR A 490 -38.96 -1.18 -35.29
N VAL A 491 -38.50 -0.25 -34.45
CA VAL A 491 -39.13 1.05 -34.22
C VAL A 491 -38.19 2.13 -34.71
N THR A 492 -38.66 3.00 -35.61
CA THR A 492 -37.85 4.10 -36.14
C THR A 492 -37.77 5.28 -35.16
N TYR A 493 -36.76 6.15 -35.33
CA TYR A 493 -36.63 7.37 -34.52
C TYR A 493 -37.89 8.26 -34.60
N ALA A 494 -38.48 8.40 -35.79
CA ALA A 494 -39.71 9.19 -35.96
C ALA A 494 -40.90 8.56 -35.21
N ALA A 495 -41.01 7.24 -35.21
CA ALA A 495 -42.09 6.53 -34.54
C ALA A 495 -41.95 6.61 -33.01
N LEU A 496 -40.74 6.39 -32.48
CA LEU A 496 -40.42 6.57 -31.06
C LEU A 496 -40.73 8.00 -30.59
N TRP A 497 -40.30 9.01 -31.35
CA TRP A 497 -40.52 10.42 -31.00
C TRP A 497 -42.01 10.78 -30.95
N ARG A 498 -42.79 10.31 -31.93
CA ARG A 498 -44.24 10.54 -31.99
C ARG A 498 -44.95 9.92 -30.78
N ALA A 499 -44.58 8.68 -30.42
CA ALA A 499 -45.16 7.98 -29.28
C ALA A 499 -44.82 8.68 -27.94
N ALA A 500 -43.59 9.16 -27.79
CA ALA A 500 -43.17 9.93 -26.63
C ALA A 500 -43.96 11.25 -26.48
N ARG A 501 -44.15 11.99 -27.58
CA ARG A 501 -44.97 13.23 -27.57
C ARG A 501 -46.43 12.96 -27.22
N ALA A 502 -47.02 11.89 -27.72
CA ALA A 502 -48.38 11.49 -27.37
C ALA A 502 -48.49 11.17 -25.88
N THR A 503 -47.52 10.42 -25.34
CA THR A 503 -47.45 10.11 -23.91
C THR A 503 -47.32 11.38 -23.07
N ALA A 504 -46.50 12.34 -23.47
CA ALA A 504 -46.37 13.63 -22.79
C ALA A 504 -47.67 14.44 -22.79
N ALA A 505 -48.44 14.40 -23.88
CA ALA A 505 -49.75 15.05 -23.96
C ALA A 505 -50.74 14.42 -22.96
N VAL A 506 -50.81 13.09 -22.92
CA VAL A 506 -51.64 12.36 -21.94
C VAL A 506 -51.27 12.71 -20.51
N LEU A 507 -49.97 12.77 -20.18
CA LEU A 507 -49.53 13.16 -18.84
C LEU A 507 -50.00 14.57 -18.46
N ARG A 508 -49.87 15.55 -19.36
CA ARG A 508 -50.33 16.93 -19.13
C ARG A 508 -51.85 17.02 -18.99
N GLU A 509 -52.60 16.24 -19.77
CA GLU A 509 -54.06 16.15 -19.64
C GLU A 509 -54.50 15.64 -18.27
N HIS A 510 -53.69 14.75 -17.67
CA HIS A 510 -53.92 14.21 -16.32
C HIS A 510 -53.25 15.05 -15.22
N GLY A 511 -52.85 16.29 -15.53
CA GLY A 511 -52.42 17.27 -14.53
C GLY A 511 -50.95 17.24 -14.15
N VAL A 512 -50.10 16.48 -14.86
CA VAL A 512 -48.65 16.51 -14.65
C VAL A 512 -48.09 17.86 -15.10
N ALA A 513 -47.47 18.59 -14.18
CA ALA A 513 -46.83 19.87 -14.39
C ALA A 513 -45.30 19.74 -14.43
N PRO A 514 -44.58 20.69 -15.07
CA PRO A 514 -43.13 20.74 -14.99
C PRO A 514 -42.61 20.75 -13.55
N GLY A 515 -41.67 19.86 -13.24
CA GLY A 515 -41.09 19.68 -11.91
C GLY A 515 -41.68 18.55 -11.08
N ASP A 516 -42.84 18.01 -11.48
CA ASP A 516 -43.48 16.86 -10.85
C ASP A 516 -42.63 15.58 -10.99
N THR A 517 -42.99 14.55 -10.22
CA THR A 517 -42.32 13.24 -10.26
C THR A 517 -43.32 12.17 -10.67
N VAL A 518 -43.00 11.42 -11.72
CA VAL A 518 -43.84 10.34 -12.25
C VAL A 518 -43.07 9.02 -12.12
N GLY A 519 -43.69 8.05 -11.47
CA GLY A 519 -43.17 6.70 -11.40
C GLY A 519 -43.22 5.99 -12.74
N VAL A 520 -42.22 5.18 -13.06
CA VAL A 520 -42.23 4.30 -14.24
C VAL A 520 -42.08 2.87 -13.76
N SER A 521 -43.04 2.01 -14.12
CA SER A 521 -42.97 0.57 -13.91
C SER A 521 -43.17 -0.05 -15.28
N ALA A 522 -42.08 -0.41 -15.94
CA ALA A 522 -42.12 -0.94 -17.30
C ALA A 522 -41.06 -2.01 -17.50
N VAL A 523 -41.32 -2.92 -18.45
CA VAL A 523 -40.32 -3.90 -18.89
C VAL A 523 -39.38 -3.27 -19.92
N ALA A 524 -38.20 -3.87 -20.09
CA ALA A 524 -37.31 -3.52 -21.19
C ALA A 524 -38.06 -3.63 -22.53
N GLY A 525 -37.98 -2.60 -23.36
CA GLY A 525 -38.75 -2.52 -24.59
C GLY A 525 -39.04 -1.11 -25.10
N SER A 526 -39.55 -1.03 -26.33
CA SER A 526 -39.95 0.23 -26.97
C SER A 526 -40.96 1.03 -26.13
N ALA A 527 -41.85 0.35 -25.41
CA ALA A 527 -42.82 0.97 -24.49
C ALA A 527 -42.16 1.63 -23.28
N GLY A 528 -41.12 1.02 -22.69
CA GLY A 528 -40.36 1.58 -21.56
C GLY A 528 -39.60 2.85 -21.95
N LEU A 529 -38.93 2.84 -23.11
CA LEU A 529 -38.28 4.04 -23.66
C LEU A 529 -39.28 5.18 -23.93
N THR A 530 -40.44 4.84 -24.50
CA THR A 530 -41.54 5.79 -24.76
C THR A 530 -42.05 6.43 -23.46
N ALA A 531 -42.22 5.62 -22.41
CA ALA A 531 -42.67 6.06 -21.10
C ALA A 531 -41.72 7.10 -20.50
N VAL A 532 -40.41 6.78 -20.44
CA VAL A 532 -39.38 7.68 -19.89
C VAL A 532 -39.27 8.97 -20.70
N LEU A 533 -39.21 8.90 -22.04
CA LEU A 533 -39.18 10.11 -22.88
C LEU A 533 -40.45 10.95 -22.74
N GLY A 534 -41.62 10.32 -22.59
CA GLY A 534 -42.89 11.02 -22.40
C GLY A 534 -42.93 11.79 -21.08
N VAL A 535 -42.45 11.20 -19.99
CA VAL A 535 -42.31 11.87 -18.68
C VAL A 535 -41.39 13.09 -18.80
N TRP A 536 -40.22 12.91 -19.40
CA TRP A 536 -39.30 14.03 -19.62
C TRP A 536 -39.92 15.08 -20.53
N LEU A 537 -40.56 14.72 -21.64
CA LEU A 537 -41.22 15.70 -22.50
C LEU A 537 -42.33 16.48 -21.79
N ALA A 538 -43.01 15.89 -20.82
CA ALA A 538 -43.99 16.59 -19.99
C ALA A 538 -43.37 17.64 -19.04
N GLY A 539 -42.04 17.65 -18.86
CA GLY A 539 -41.32 18.51 -17.93
C GLY A 539 -41.14 17.88 -16.54
N ALA A 540 -41.50 16.61 -16.37
CA ALA A 540 -41.46 15.89 -15.10
C ALA A 540 -40.20 15.01 -15.00
N ALA A 541 -39.83 14.66 -13.77
CA ALA A 541 -38.77 13.71 -13.46
C ALA A 541 -39.33 12.29 -13.29
N CYS A 542 -38.59 11.25 -13.67
CA CYS A 542 -39.00 9.90 -13.27
C CYS A 542 -38.62 9.64 -11.80
N GLY A 543 -39.43 8.87 -11.08
CA GLY A 543 -39.16 8.53 -9.67
C GLY A 543 -39.35 7.05 -9.33
N ALA A 544 -38.80 6.64 -8.19
CA ALA A 544 -38.91 5.26 -7.71
C ALA A 544 -40.36 4.89 -7.38
N THR A 545 -40.79 3.70 -7.81
CA THR A 545 -42.06 3.08 -7.39
C THR A 545 -41.79 1.73 -6.74
N GLN A 546 -42.64 1.29 -5.81
CA GLN A 546 -42.61 -0.11 -5.38
C GLN A 546 -43.11 -0.95 -6.55
N ALA A 547 -42.21 -1.74 -7.15
CA ALA A 547 -42.48 -2.60 -8.29
C ALA A 547 -43.75 -3.43 -8.06
N GLY A 548 -44.67 -3.39 -9.02
CA GLY A 548 -45.76 -4.36 -9.12
C GLY A 548 -45.61 -5.10 -10.45
N ASP A 549 -45.83 -6.41 -10.44
CA ASP A 549 -45.62 -7.26 -11.61
C ASP A 549 -46.44 -6.81 -12.83
N GLY A 550 -45.78 -6.74 -13.99
CA GLY A 550 -46.28 -7.37 -15.22
C GLY A 550 -46.62 -6.51 -16.43
N ASP A 551 -46.85 -5.19 -16.32
CA ASP A 551 -47.28 -4.35 -17.46
C ASP A 551 -46.61 -2.98 -17.47
N ALA A 552 -46.41 -2.39 -18.66
CA ALA A 552 -45.88 -1.03 -18.80
C ALA A 552 -46.89 0.02 -18.32
N ALA A 553 -46.59 0.70 -17.21
CA ALA A 553 -47.41 1.75 -16.63
C ALA A 553 -46.58 2.92 -16.06
N LEU A 554 -47.13 4.13 -16.19
CA LEU A 554 -46.70 5.35 -15.53
C LEU A 554 -47.55 5.55 -14.28
N VAL A 555 -46.91 5.80 -13.13
CA VAL A 555 -47.59 6.04 -11.85
C VAL A 555 -47.51 7.52 -11.50
N LEU A 556 -48.65 8.21 -11.48
CA LEU A 556 -48.73 9.63 -11.14
C LEU A 556 -48.55 9.86 -9.62
N PRO A 557 -48.26 11.11 -9.17
CA PRO A 557 -48.10 11.44 -7.75
C PRO A 557 -49.27 11.04 -6.84
N ASP A 558 -50.48 10.97 -7.38
CA ASP A 558 -51.70 10.57 -6.68
C ASP A 558 -51.93 9.05 -6.65
N GLY A 559 -51.00 8.27 -7.23
CA GLY A 559 -51.07 6.82 -7.33
C GLY A 559 -51.81 6.29 -8.55
N MET A 560 -52.31 7.15 -9.45
CA MET A 560 -52.97 6.72 -10.68
C MET A 560 -51.98 6.05 -11.63
N ARG A 561 -52.37 4.89 -12.20
CA ARG A 561 -51.58 4.17 -13.21
C ARG A 561 -52.10 4.49 -14.62
N LEU A 562 -51.22 4.98 -15.50
CA LEU A 562 -51.49 5.23 -16.91
C LEU A 562 -50.65 4.29 -17.76
N THR A 563 -51.27 3.56 -18.68
CA THR A 563 -50.50 2.84 -19.70
C THR A 563 -50.03 3.86 -20.74
N PRO A 564 -48.73 3.90 -21.09
CA PRO A 564 -48.25 4.70 -22.22
C PRO A 564 -49.07 4.39 -23.48
N ALA A 565 -49.04 5.27 -24.48
CA ALA A 565 -49.54 4.90 -25.80
C ALA A 565 -48.93 3.53 -26.15
N GLY A 566 -49.76 2.52 -26.44
CA GLY A 566 -49.36 1.10 -26.53
C GLY A 566 -48.24 0.81 -27.54
N PRO A 567 -47.93 -0.46 -27.87
CA PRO A 567 -46.83 -0.78 -28.79
C PRO A 567 -46.91 0.10 -30.04
N VAL A 568 -45.77 0.74 -30.37
CA VAL A 568 -45.69 1.73 -31.45
C VAL A 568 -46.25 1.07 -32.71
N PRO A 569 -47.35 1.57 -33.30
CA PRO A 569 -47.92 0.94 -34.49
C PRO A 569 -46.88 0.96 -35.61
N ASP A 570 -46.79 -0.15 -36.35
CA ASP A 570 -45.88 -0.32 -37.49
C ASP A 570 -46.30 0.66 -38.60
N MET A 571 -45.69 1.85 -38.59
CA MET A 571 -46.07 2.99 -39.41
C MET A 571 -45.31 2.93 -40.73
N ASN A 572 -45.77 2.08 -41.65
CA ASN A 572 -45.34 2.13 -43.05
C ASN A 572 -46.26 3.00 -43.93
N ASP A 573 -47.24 3.71 -43.33
CA ASP A 573 -48.11 4.62 -44.07
C ASP A 573 -47.89 6.07 -43.65
N GLY A 574 -47.42 6.86 -44.62
CA GLY A 574 -47.23 8.29 -44.47
C GLY A 574 -48.55 9.03 -44.26
N ALA A 575 -48.61 9.86 -43.22
CA ALA A 575 -49.47 11.03 -43.17
C ALA A 575 -48.97 12.02 -42.09
N ASP A 576 -48.64 13.23 -42.57
CA ASP A 576 -48.54 14.53 -41.91
C ASP A 576 -48.04 14.60 -40.45
N ALA A 577 -46.74 14.87 -40.31
CA ALA A 577 -46.20 15.53 -39.14
C ALA A 577 -46.34 17.05 -39.31
N GLY A 578 -47.31 17.65 -38.62
CA GLY A 578 -47.36 19.09 -38.42
C GLY A 578 -46.06 19.57 -37.78
N THR A 579 -45.33 20.42 -38.50
CA THR A 579 -44.20 21.20 -38.03
C THR A 579 -44.70 22.37 -37.19
N GLY A 580 -44.35 22.42 -35.91
CA GLY A 580 -44.60 23.57 -35.04
C GLY A 580 -44.81 23.16 -33.60
N ASP A 581 -43.73 23.11 -32.82
CA ASP A 581 -43.45 24.15 -31.82
C ASP A 581 -42.04 23.95 -31.27
N GLY A 582 -41.31 25.07 -31.15
CA GLY A 582 -39.85 25.12 -30.98
C GLY A 582 -39.32 24.33 -29.78
N GLU A 583 -38.31 23.52 -30.06
CA GLU A 583 -37.60 22.62 -29.14
C GLU A 583 -36.48 23.29 -28.32
N ASP A 584 -36.48 24.61 -28.19
CA ASP A 584 -35.42 25.35 -27.50
C ASP A 584 -35.72 25.66 -26.02
N GLY A 585 -36.77 25.07 -25.44
CA GLY A 585 -37.33 25.48 -24.14
C GLY A 585 -37.10 24.57 -22.94
N TYR A 586 -36.41 23.43 -23.09
CA TYR A 586 -36.22 22.48 -21.98
C TYR A 586 -35.01 22.86 -21.12
N ASP A 587 -35.22 23.13 -19.84
CA ASP A 587 -34.16 23.51 -18.90
C ASP A 587 -33.20 22.31 -18.67
N PRO A 588 -31.93 22.38 -19.10
CA PRO A 588 -30.97 21.32 -18.84
C PRO A 588 -30.71 21.10 -17.35
N ALA A 589 -30.96 22.09 -16.50
CA ALA A 589 -30.84 21.97 -15.05
C ALA A 589 -32.05 21.27 -14.40
N ALA A 590 -33.13 21.00 -15.14
CA ALA A 590 -34.28 20.28 -14.63
C ALA A 590 -33.93 18.83 -14.24
N ALA A 591 -34.65 18.31 -13.25
CA ALA A 591 -34.51 16.95 -12.77
C ALA A 591 -34.99 15.95 -13.85
N ALA A 592 -34.12 15.03 -14.25
CA ALA A 592 -34.47 13.87 -15.08
C ALA A 592 -34.96 12.70 -14.20
N TRP A 593 -34.33 12.51 -13.03
CA TRP A 593 -34.71 11.52 -12.03
C TRP A 593 -34.74 12.09 -10.61
N ARG A 594 -35.69 11.62 -9.80
CA ARG A 594 -35.73 11.82 -8.35
C ARG A 594 -35.83 10.48 -7.64
N ARG A 595 -34.86 10.22 -6.78
CA ARG A 595 -34.79 9.00 -5.98
C ARG A 595 -34.67 9.37 -4.50
N THR A 596 -34.73 8.36 -3.64
CA THR A 596 -34.58 8.50 -2.18
C THR A 596 -33.20 9.04 -1.78
N ASP A 597 -32.19 8.83 -2.61
CA ASP A 597 -30.78 9.16 -2.42
C ASP A 597 -30.34 10.42 -3.19
N GLY A 598 -31.15 10.98 -4.09
CA GLY A 598 -30.78 12.19 -4.81
C GLY A 598 -31.62 12.59 -6.02
N VAL A 599 -31.12 13.58 -6.76
CA VAL A 599 -31.72 14.09 -8.00
C VAL A 599 -30.64 14.12 -9.08
N VAL A 600 -30.93 13.55 -10.25
CA VAL A 600 -30.06 13.59 -11.43
C VAL A 600 -30.66 14.56 -12.45
N SER A 601 -29.89 15.53 -12.93
CA SER A 601 -30.37 16.52 -13.92
C SER A 601 -30.21 16.01 -15.36
N HIS A 602 -30.92 16.64 -16.30
CA HIS A 602 -30.71 16.35 -17.72
C HIS A 602 -29.31 16.73 -18.21
N ALA A 603 -28.71 17.79 -17.66
CA ALA A 603 -27.35 18.21 -17.98
C ALA A 603 -26.33 17.14 -17.55
N ASP A 604 -26.52 16.53 -16.38
CA ASP A 604 -25.65 15.45 -15.88
C ASP A 604 -25.70 14.25 -16.83
N LEU A 605 -26.89 13.81 -17.23
CA LEU A 605 -27.07 12.70 -18.17
C LEU A 605 -26.51 13.02 -19.56
N GLY A 606 -26.76 14.22 -20.06
CA GLY A 606 -26.25 14.66 -21.35
C GLY A 606 -24.72 14.71 -21.40
N ALA A 607 -24.09 15.22 -20.33
CA ALA A 607 -22.63 15.28 -20.23
C ALA A 607 -22.00 13.89 -20.10
N LEU A 608 -22.60 13.02 -19.28
CA LEU A 608 -22.20 11.62 -19.15
C LEU A 608 -22.22 10.88 -20.50
N LEU A 609 -23.35 10.94 -21.20
CA LEU A 609 -23.53 10.23 -22.46
C LEU A 609 -22.64 10.81 -23.57
N ALA A 610 -22.43 12.13 -23.59
CA ALA A 610 -21.48 12.74 -24.53
C ALA A 610 -20.04 12.27 -24.29
N ASP A 611 -19.64 12.07 -23.02
CA ASP A 611 -18.32 11.55 -22.67
C ASP A 611 -18.16 10.08 -23.08
N ALA A 612 -19.15 9.24 -22.74
CA ALA A 612 -19.20 7.83 -23.13
C ALA A 612 -19.22 7.66 -24.66
N ALA A 613 -20.02 8.46 -25.37
CA ALA A 613 -20.11 8.47 -26.83
C ALA A 613 -18.75 8.77 -27.46
N ARG A 614 -18.03 9.83 -27.04
CA ARG A 614 -16.71 10.15 -27.58
C ARG A 614 -15.71 9.00 -27.45
N GLY A 615 -15.71 8.33 -26.30
CA GLY A 615 -14.80 7.20 -26.05
C GLY A 615 -15.10 5.98 -26.92
N LEU A 616 -16.39 5.71 -27.15
CA LEU A 616 -16.85 4.51 -27.85
C LEU A 616 -16.97 4.72 -29.37
N GLU A 617 -17.48 5.87 -29.85
CA GLU A 617 -17.61 6.20 -31.28
C GLU A 617 -16.24 6.27 -31.99
N ALA A 618 -15.22 6.83 -31.32
CA ALA A 618 -13.87 6.91 -31.88
C ALA A 618 -13.28 5.54 -32.22
N GLN A 619 -13.75 4.47 -31.56
CA GLN A 619 -13.30 3.10 -31.77
C GLN A 619 -14.27 2.29 -32.63
N ALA A 620 -15.58 2.51 -32.48
CA ALA A 620 -16.60 1.88 -33.32
C ALA A 620 -16.58 2.40 -34.78
N GLY A 621 -16.01 3.60 -35.01
CA GLY A 621 -15.97 4.22 -36.33
C GLY A 621 -17.33 4.75 -36.81
N GLY A 622 -18.26 4.96 -35.88
CA GLY A 622 -19.65 5.35 -36.16
C GLY A 622 -20.56 5.21 -34.94
N PRO A 623 -21.89 5.26 -35.14
CA PRO A 623 -22.87 5.08 -34.07
C PRO A 623 -22.70 3.75 -33.33
N VAL A 624 -23.09 3.73 -32.05
CA VAL A 624 -22.92 2.57 -31.16
C VAL A 624 -24.28 1.92 -30.92
N ASP A 625 -24.47 0.68 -31.37
CA ASP A 625 -25.63 -0.13 -30.97
C ASP A 625 -25.38 -0.69 -29.55
N ALA A 626 -26.42 -0.94 -28.74
CA ALA A 626 -26.26 -1.58 -27.44
C ALA A 626 -27.41 -2.53 -27.10
N VAL A 627 -27.08 -3.58 -26.35
CA VAL A 627 -28.04 -4.54 -25.81
C VAL A 627 -28.58 -4.01 -24.49
N TRP A 628 -29.91 -3.95 -24.38
CA TRP A 628 -30.62 -3.51 -23.18
C TRP A 628 -31.27 -4.70 -22.46
N GLN A 629 -30.86 -4.90 -21.20
CA GLN A 629 -31.27 -6.03 -20.36
C GLN A 629 -31.93 -5.57 -19.04
N GLY A 630 -31.58 -4.37 -18.54
CA GLY A 630 -32.06 -3.86 -17.25
C GLY A 630 -33.47 -3.25 -17.29
N ALA A 631 -34.06 -3.01 -16.13
CA ALA A 631 -35.33 -2.28 -16.03
C ALA A 631 -35.13 -0.78 -16.40
N PRO A 632 -36.10 -0.11 -17.04
CA PRO A 632 -36.02 1.32 -17.38
C PRO A 632 -35.75 2.26 -16.19
N GLU A 633 -36.15 1.86 -14.99
CA GLU A 633 -35.94 2.60 -13.74
C GLU A 633 -34.56 2.39 -13.11
N ASP A 634 -33.76 1.42 -13.60
CA ASP A 634 -32.40 1.17 -13.14
C ASP A 634 -31.43 2.22 -13.75
N PRO A 635 -30.70 3.00 -12.93
CA PRO A 635 -29.69 3.94 -13.44
C PRO A 635 -28.57 3.28 -14.24
N ALA A 636 -28.35 1.97 -14.05
CA ALA A 636 -27.40 1.23 -14.85
C ALA A 636 -27.89 0.99 -16.28
N ALA A 637 -29.21 0.92 -16.50
CA ALA A 637 -29.83 0.79 -17.81
C ALA A 637 -29.71 2.06 -18.66
N VAL A 638 -29.33 3.20 -18.06
CA VAL A 638 -29.24 4.50 -18.74
C VAL A 638 -28.26 4.48 -19.90
N VAL A 639 -27.12 3.83 -19.71
CA VAL A 639 -26.13 3.69 -20.77
C VAL A 639 -26.61 2.70 -21.83
N GLU A 640 -27.27 1.61 -21.44
CA GLU A 640 -27.84 0.63 -22.38
C GLU A 640 -28.94 1.24 -23.27
N MET A 641 -29.78 2.09 -22.69
CA MET A 641 -30.94 2.71 -23.35
C MET A 641 -30.59 3.96 -24.17
N TRP A 642 -29.77 4.86 -23.62
CA TRP A 642 -29.65 6.22 -24.16
C TRP A 642 -28.35 6.48 -24.91
N LEU A 643 -27.28 5.71 -24.65
CA LEU A 643 -26.04 5.84 -25.41
C LEU A 643 -26.26 5.55 -26.91
N PRO A 644 -26.98 4.48 -27.31
CA PRO A 644 -27.23 4.24 -28.72
C PRO A 644 -28.00 5.38 -29.35
N LEU A 645 -29.05 5.83 -28.68
CA LEU A 645 -29.89 6.90 -29.21
C LEU A 645 -29.13 8.23 -29.34
N ALA A 646 -28.18 8.51 -28.46
CA ALA A 646 -27.33 9.70 -28.52
C ALA A 646 -26.34 9.67 -29.70
N THR A 647 -25.73 8.52 -29.95
CA THR A 647 -24.76 8.30 -31.04
C THR A 647 -25.44 8.11 -32.41
N GLY A 648 -26.74 7.80 -32.43
CA GLY A 648 -27.49 7.48 -33.64
C GLY A 648 -27.56 5.98 -33.96
N GLY A 649 -27.21 5.13 -32.98
CA GLY A 649 -27.29 3.67 -33.04
C GLY A 649 -28.63 3.14 -32.52
N ARG A 650 -28.69 1.82 -32.35
CA ARG A 650 -29.92 1.06 -32.04
C ARG A 650 -29.87 0.47 -30.65
N VAL A 651 -31.00 0.53 -29.96
CA VAL A 651 -31.24 -0.22 -28.72
C VAL A 651 -31.79 -1.59 -29.09
N ILE A 652 -31.09 -2.66 -28.70
CA ILE A 652 -31.46 -4.05 -28.99
C ILE A 652 -31.98 -4.66 -27.70
N VAL A 653 -33.27 -4.98 -27.65
CA VAL A 653 -33.95 -5.43 -26.43
C VAL A 653 -33.72 -6.93 -26.24
N ALA A 654 -33.19 -7.33 -25.08
CA ALA A 654 -33.07 -8.72 -24.71
C ALA A 654 -34.38 -9.21 -24.04
N THR A 655 -35.28 -9.82 -24.82
CA THR A 655 -36.54 -10.40 -24.30
C THR A 655 -36.36 -11.89 -24.01
N GLY A 656 -36.95 -12.38 -22.91
CA GLY A 656 -36.80 -13.76 -22.43
C GLY A 656 -37.47 -14.87 -23.26
N TYR A 657 -37.98 -14.58 -24.46
CA TYR A 657 -38.74 -15.56 -25.27
C TYR A 657 -38.08 -15.96 -26.61
N ASP A 658 -37.13 -15.18 -27.17
CA ASP A 658 -36.59 -15.40 -28.53
C ASP A 658 -35.06 -15.63 -28.59
N GLY A 659 -34.55 -16.53 -27.77
CA GLY A 659 -33.20 -17.07 -27.94
C GLY A 659 -32.22 -16.66 -26.85
N THR A 660 -31.20 -17.48 -26.69
CA THR A 660 -30.16 -17.27 -25.69
C THR A 660 -29.44 -15.94 -25.94
N LEU A 661 -28.85 -15.31 -24.91
CA LEU A 661 -28.01 -14.11 -25.08
C LEU A 661 -27.00 -14.30 -26.23
N ASP A 662 -26.50 -15.51 -26.40
CA ASP A 662 -25.59 -15.93 -27.47
C ASP A 662 -26.20 -15.69 -28.87
N ASP A 663 -27.44 -16.10 -29.12
CA ASP A 663 -28.14 -15.90 -30.42
C ASP A 663 -28.32 -14.41 -30.76
N LEU A 664 -28.57 -13.57 -29.74
CA LEU A 664 -28.68 -12.13 -29.91
C LEU A 664 -27.32 -11.51 -30.26
N LEU A 665 -26.28 -11.89 -29.53
CA LEU A 665 -24.92 -11.40 -29.75
C LEU A 665 -24.32 -11.88 -31.09
N GLU A 666 -24.70 -13.06 -31.58
CA GLU A 666 -24.33 -13.54 -32.92
C GLU A 666 -24.93 -12.69 -34.04
N ARG A 667 -26.21 -12.29 -33.89
CA ARG A 667 -26.87 -11.38 -34.84
C ARG A 667 -26.32 -9.96 -34.77
N HIS A 668 -25.84 -9.54 -33.60
CA HIS A 668 -25.38 -8.18 -33.33
C HIS A 668 -23.95 -8.14 -32.74
N PRO A 669 -22.92 -8.60 -33.47
CA PRO A 669 -21.55 -8.75 -32.93
C PRO A 669 -20.86 -7.41 -32.64
N HIS A 670 -21.45 -6.29 -33.05
CA HIS A 670 -20.95 -4.94 -32.84
C HIS A 670 -21.69 -4.17 -31.74
N ALA A 671 -22.76 -4.75 -31.17
CA ALA A 671 -23.52 -4.10 -30.13
C ALA A 671 -22.75 -4.09 -28.80
N ALA A 672 -22.75 -2.97 -28.10
CA ALA A 672 -22.23 -2.89 -26.75
C ALA A 672 -23.03 -3.82 -25.83
N LEU A 673 -22.34 -4.65 -25.06
CA LEU A 673 -22.95 -5.44 -24.00
C LEU A 673 -22.39 -4.94 -22.67
N ARG A 674 -23.28 -4.58 -21.74
CA ARG A 674 -22.91 -4.34 -20.35
C ARG A 674 -23.14 -5.60 -19.54
N ALA A 675 -22.08 -6.11 -18.91
CA ALA A 675 -22.18 -7.29 -18.05
C ALA A 675 -21.03 -7.37 -17.03
N ALA A 676 -21.25 -8.10 -15.94
CA ALA A 676 -20.23 -8.41 -14.95
C ALA A 676 -19.17 -9.38 -15.52
N PRO A 677 -17.93 -9.36 -15.01
CA PRO A 677 -16.88 -10.31 -15.37
C PRO A 677 -17.32 -11.78 -15.34
N ALA A 678 -18.18 -12.17 -14.39
CA ALA A 678 -18.72 -13.52 -14.31
C ALA A 678 -19.52 -13.91 -15.57
N THR A 679 -20.42 -13.04 -16.03
CA THR A 679 -21.21 -13.25 -17.24
C THR A 679 -20.33 -13.38 -18.47
N TRP A 680 -19.27 -12.56 -18.58
CA TRP A 680 -18.30 -12.66 -19.66
C TRP A 680 -17.52 -13.98 -19.62
N TRP A 681 -17.12 -14.45 -18.44
CA TRP A 681 -16.48 -15.75 -18.30
C TRP A 681 -17.39 -16.90 -18.70
N ASP A 682 -18.67 -16.86 -18.33
CA ASP A 682 -19.63 -17.90 -18.70
C ASP A 682 -19.90 -17.92 -20.21
N LEU A 683 -19.96 -16.75 -20.86
CA LEU A 683 -19.99 -16.63 -22.32
C LEU A 683 -18.76 -17.28 -22.96
N LEU A 684 -17.56 -16.95 -22.47
CA LEU A 684 -16.31 -17.51 -22.99
C LEU A 684 -16.18 -19.03 -22.75
N ALA A 685 -16.64 -19.53 -21.61
CA ALA A 685 -16.56 -20.94 -21.23
C ALA A 685 -17.44 -21.83 -22.12
N ARG A 686 -18.61 -21.33 -22.54
CA ARG A 686 -19.51 -22.03 -23.47
C ARG A 686 -19.23 -21.78 -24.94
N GLY A 687 -18.18 -21.00 -25.27
CA GLY A 687 -17.81 -20.68 -26.65
C GLY A 687 -18.73 -19.65 -27.32
N GLY A 688 -19.43 -18.84 -26.54
CA GLY A 688 -20.34 -17.81 -27.04
C GLY A 688 -19.64 -16.63 -27.72
N PRO A 689 -20.38 -15.79 -28.46
CA PRO A 689 -19.86 -14.63 -29.18
C PRO A 689 -19.34 -13.52 -28.23
N VAL A 690 -18.39 -12.74 -28.73
CA VAL A 690 -17.79 -11.60 -28.02
C VAL A 690 -18.06 -10.31 -28.78
N THR A 691 -18.60 -9.30 -28.09
CA THR A 691 -18.93 -8.01 -28.69
C THR A 691 -17.77 -7.01 -28.65
N ARG A 692 -17.87 -5.95 -29.46
CA ARG A 692 -16.75 -5.03 -29.74
C ARG A 692 -16.86 -3.65 -29.07
N PRO A 693 -17.91 -3.39 -28.29
CA PRO A 693 -17.67 -2.84 -26.95
C PRO A 693 -18.10 -3.83 -25.86
N ALA A 694 -17.14 -4.24 -25.03
CA ALA A 694 -17.43 -5.01 -23.81
C ALA A 694 -17.45 -4.03 -22.62
N LEU A 695 -18.64 -3.67 -22.14
CA LEU A 695 -18.79 -2.76 -21.00
C LEU A 695 -18.83 -3.61 -19.72
N LEU A 696 -17.85 -3.39 -18.85
CA LEU A 696 -17.67 -4.10 -17.59
C LEU A 696 -18.23 -3.25 -16.47
N THR A 697 -19.03 -3.89 -15.61
CA THR A 697 -19.69 -3.23 -14.46
C THR A 697 -18.76 -3.09 -13.26
N GLU A 698 -17.75 -3.94 -13.20
CA GLU A 698 -16.74 -4.00 -12.16
C GLU A 698 -15.40 -4.41 -12.81
N PRO A 699 -14.28 -4.17 -12.12
CA PRO A 699 -12.99 -4.48 -12.68
C PRO A 699 -12.84 -5.96 -13.02
N PRO A 700 -12.37 -6.31 -14.24
CA PRO A 700 -12.24 -7.69 -14.63
C PRO A 700 -10.92 -8.28 -14.09
N PRO A 701 -10.86 -9.59 -13.82
CA PRO A 701 -9.59 -10.28 -13.68
C PRO A 701 -8.67 -10.04 -14.89
N ALA A 702 -7.35 -9.91 -14.69
CA ALA A 702 -6.38 -9.71 -15.76
C ALA A 702 -6.45 -10.79 -16.87
N GLY A 703 -6.79 -12.04 -16.49
CA GLY A 703 -7.01 -13.12 -17.45
C GLY A 703 -8.20 -12.87 -18.38
N LEU A 704 -9.29 -12.31 -17.86
CA LEU A 704 -10.49 -12.01 -18.64
C LEU A 704 -10.23 -10.87 -19.63
N ALA A 705 -9.63 -9.77 -19.17
CA ALA A 705 -9.32 -8.62 -20.02
C ALA A 705 -8.45 -9.00 -21.23
N ARG A 706 -7.41 -9.82 -21.00
CA ARG A 706 -6.56 -10.38 -22.06
C ARG A 706 -7.32 -11.24 -23.04
N ARG A 707 -8.19 -12.13 -22.55
CA ARG A 707 -8.94 -13.06 -23.40
C ARG A 707 -9.99 -12.33 -24.25
N LEU A 708 -10.73 -11.39 -23.65
CA LEU A 708 -11.66 -10.51 -24.39
C LEU A 708 -10.92 -9.74 -25.47
N THR A 709 -9.78 -9.11 -25.14
CA THR A 709 -8.98 -8.35 -26.10
C THR A 709 -8.43 -9.22 -27.23
N ALA A 710 -7.95 -10.44 -26.92
CA ALA A 710 -7.46 -11.40 -27.90
C ALA A 710 -8.56 -11.85 -28.89
N LEU A 711 -9.82 -11.91 -28.43
CA LEU A 711 -10.99 -12.21 -29.26
C LEU A 711 -11.52 -10.98 -30.02
N GLY A 712 -10.82 -9.85 -29.93
CA GLY A 712 -11.17 -8.61 -30.64
C GLY A 712 -12.18 -7.74 -29.91
N ALA A 713 -12.52 -8.06 -28.65
CA ALA A 713 -13.26 -7.13 -27.80
C ALA A 713 -12.42 -5.91 -27.46
N ARG A 714 -13.10 -4.87 -26.97
CA ARG A 714 -12.51 -3.70 -26.33
C ARG A 714 -13.18 -3.54 -24.96
N PRO A 715 -12.55 -4.01 -23.87
CA PRO A 715 -13.14 -3.89 -22.55
C PRO A 715 -13.07 -2.45 -22.03
N TYR A 716 -14.17 -1.96 -21.46
CA TYR A 716 -14.28 -0.67 -20.80
C TYR A 716 -14.87 -0.85 -19.42
N LEU A 717 -14.31 -0.20 -18.41
CA LEU A 717 -14.89 -0.14 -17.08
C LEU A 717 -15.85 1.06 -17.02
N LEU A 718 -17.09 0.81 -16.63
CA LEU A 718 -18.12 1.82 -16.42
C LEU A 718 -18.71 1.63 -15.02
N ARG A 719 -18.58 2.65 -14.14
CA ARG A 719 -19.12 2.57 -12.78
C ARG A 719 -20.45 3.27 -12.66
N VAL A 720 -21.45 2.45 -12.36
CA VAL A 720 -22.81 2.86 -12.03
C VAL A 720 -23.12 2.37 -10.62
N ASP A 721 -23.75 3.22 -9.82
CA ASP A 721 -24.35 2.84 -8.54
C ASP A 721 -25.84 3.21 -8.54
N ASP A 722 -26.51 2.98 -7.41
CA ASP A 722 -27.92 3.31 -7.22
C ASP A 722 -28.22 4.80 -7.42
N SER A 723 -27.23 5.66 -7.23
CA SER A 723 -27.33 7.10 -7.43
C SER A 723 -27.01 7.55 -8.87
N GLY A 724 -26.64 6.61 -9.74
CA GLY A 724 -26.35 6.80 -11.15
C GLY A 724 -24.89 6.60 -11.54
N VAL A 725 -24.55 6.91 -12.79
CA VAL A 725 -23.17 6.77 -13.27
C VAL A 725 -22.30 7.85 -12.64
N TRP A 726 -21.20 7.44 -12.01
CA TRP A 726 -20.21 8.36 -11.44
C TRP A 726 -18.82 8.17 -12.03
N GLY A 727 -18.56 7.02 -12.66
CA GLY A 727 -17.31 6.74 -13.37
C GLY A 727 -17.49 6.77 -14.88
N ALA A 728 -16.61 7.49 -15.59
CA ALA A 728 -16.59 7.49 -17.05
C ALA A 728 -16.13 6.13 -17.60
N ALA A 729 -16.61 5.77 -18.79
CA ALA A 729 -16.17 4.58 -19.53
C ALA A 729 -14.66 4.67 -19.80
N THR A 730 -13.87 3.93 -19.01
CA THR A 730 -12.40 3.97 -19.06
C THR A 730 -11.90 2.69 -19.75
N PRO A 731 -11.04 2.78 -20.79
CA PRO A 731 -10.48 1.59 -21.42
C PRO A 731 -9.74 0.72 -20.39
N VAL A 732 -10.01 -0.58 -20.41
CA VAL A 732 -9.31 -1.53 -19.55
C VAL A 732 -8.06 -2.01 -20.26
N ASP A 733 -6.90 -1.76 -19.65
CA ASP A 733 -5.60 -2.22 -20.18
C ASP A 733 -5.49 -3.75 -20.07
N PRO A 734 -5.31 -4.48 -21.18
CA PRO A 734 -5.12 -5.94 -21.14
C PRO A 734 -3.89 -6.37 -20.33
N ASP A 735 -2.90 -5.51 -20.12
CA ASP A 735 -1.71 -5.84 -19.32
C ASP A 735 -1.93 -5.67 -17.80
N GLY A 736 -3.15 -5.35 -17.38
CA GLY A 736 -3.56 -5.40 -15.97
C GLY A 736 -3.14 -4.20 -15.11
N ARG A 737 -2.49 -3.19 -15.70
CA ARG A 737 -1.91 -2.07 -14.93
C ARG A 737 -2.92 -1.05 -14.40
N ARG A 738 -4.16 -1.04 -14.90
CA ARG A 738 -5.23 -0.09 -14.52
C ARG A 738 -6.63 -0.73 -14.65
N LEU A 739 -6.81 -1.91 -14.08
CA LEU A 739 -8.10 -2.61 -14.17
C LEU A 739 -9.19 -1.91 -13.36
N ASP A 740 -8.80 -1.26 -12.26
CA ASP A 740 -9.72 -0.77 -11.22
C ASP A 740 -9.84 0.76 -11.19
N GLU A 741 -9.16 1.45 -12.11
CA GLU A 741 -9.11 2.91 -12.15
C GLU A 741 -10.29 3.52 -12.91
N VAL A 742 -10.91 4.50 -12.28
CA VAL A 742 -12.11 5.15 -12.76
C VAL A 742 -11.90 6.64 -12.74
N ARG A 743 -12.15 7.28 -13.88
CA ARG A 743 -12.16 8.74 -13.95
C ARG A 743 -13.53 9.27 -13.53
N PRO A 744 -13.61 10.31 -12.68
CA PRO A 744 -14.89 10.97 -12.38
C PRO A 744 -15.64 11.38 -13.65
N ALA A 745 -16.92 11.08 -13.71
CA ALA A 745 -17.79 11.53 -14.80
C ALA A 745 -17.95 13.06 -14.78
N PRO A 746 -18.19 13.71 -15.93
CA PRO A 746 -18.44 15.15 -15.97
C PRO A 746 -19.58 15.57 -15.03
N GLY A 747 -19.40 16.64 -14.27
CA GLY A 747 -20.40 17.12 -13.30
C GLY A 747 -20.47 16.34 -11.99
N VAL A 748 -19.67 15.29 -11.86
CA VAL A 748 -19.54 14.48 -10.65
C VAL A 748 -18.26 14.85 -9.90
N ARG A 749 -18.39 15.06 -8.59
CA ARG A 749 -17.25 15.16 -7.67
C ARG A 749 -17.15 13.88 -6.87
N VAL A 750 -15.97 13.28 -6.84
CA VAL A 750 -15.66 12.09 -6.03
C VAL A 750 -14.84 12.53 -4.83
N TYR A 751 -15.13 11.95 -3.68
CA TYR A 751 -14.43 12.19 -2.44
C TYR A 751 -13.93 10.84 -1.92
N VAL A 752 -12.66 10.79 -1.52
CA VAL A 752 -12.12 9.65 -0.77
C VAL A 752 -12.04 10.11 0.67
N THR A 753 -12.83 9.48 1.55
CA THR A 753 -13.00 9.95 2.92
C THR A 753 -12.59 8.90 3.96
N GLY A 754 -12.02 9.37 5.07
CA GLY A 754 -11.72 8.56 6.24
C GLY A 754 -12.77 8.72 7.33
N PRO A 755 -12.49 8.20 8.54
CA PRO A 755 -13.34 8.39 9.71
C PRO A 755 -13.70 9.87 9.93
N GLY A 756 -14.96 10.13 10.27
CA GLY A 756 -15.48 11.49 10.44
C GLY A 756 -15.75 12.25 9.14
N GLY A 757 -15.67 11.61 7.97
CA GLY A 757 -15.94 12.23 6.67
C GLY A 757 -14.80 13.11 6.14
N ARG A 758 -13.61 13.02 6.74
CA ARG A 758 -12.42 13.79 6.35
C ARG A 758 -11.89 13.33 5.00
N GLU A 759 -11.62 14.26 4.07
CA GLU A 759 -10.98 13.94 2.79
C GLU A 759 -9.53 13.46 2.97
N LEU A 760 -9.18 12.39 2.25
CA LEU A 760 -7.87 11.74 2.33
C LEU A 760 -6.96 12.14 1.15
N PRO A 761 -5.64 12.27 1.37
CA PRO A 761 -4.68 12.58 0.31
C PRO A 761 -4.58 11.51 -0.78
N LEU A 762 -3.85 11.82 -1.87
CA LEU A 762 -3.57 10.86 -2.94
C LEU A 762 -2.92 9.57 -2.39
N GLY A 763 -3.32 8.43 -2.93
CA GLY A 763 -2.81 7.12 -2.59
C GLY A 763 -3.39 6.51 -1.32
N VAL A 764 -4.12 7.27 -0.49
CA VAL A 764 -4.67 6.79 0.79
C VAL A 764 -6.05 6.17 0.60
N THR A 765 -6.21 4.91 1.01
CA THR A 765 -7.50 4.18 0.95
C THR A 765 -8.53 4.76 1.93
N GLY A 766 -9.70 5.10 1.41
CA GLY A 766 -10.87 5.52 2.17
C GLY A 766 -12.19 5.11 1.51
N GLU A 767 -13.29 5.52 2.11
CA GLU A 767 -14.65 5.34 1.59
C GLU A 767 -14.94 6.36 0.48
N LEU A 768 -15.49 5.88 -0.62
CA LEU A 768 -15.86 6.70 -1.76
C LEU A 768 -17.24 7.32 -1.56
N ARG A 769 -17.28 8.65 -1.71
CA ARG A 769 -18.51 9.43 -1.71
C ARG A 769 -18.61 10.23 -3.00
N VAL A 770 -19.82 10.45 -3.48
CA VAL A 770 -20.06 11.15 -4.76
C VAL A 770 -21.05 12.28 -4.59
N SER A 771 -20.72 13.45 -5.12
CA SER A 771 -21.63 14.60 -5.24
C SER A 771 -21.90 14.88 -6.71
N ARG A 772 -23.13 15.31 -7.01
CA ARG A 772 -23.56 15.71 -8.35
C ARG A 772 -24.27 17.07 -8.26
N SER A 773 -24.04 17.93 -9.26
CA SER A 773 -24.74 19.21 -9.40
C SER A 773 -24.75 20.08 -8.11
N GLY A 774 -23.65 20.04 -7.33
CA GLY A 774 -23.49 20.85 -6.12
C GLY A 774 -24.33 20.41 -4.91
N ARG A 775 -24.89 19.19 -4.92
CA ARG A 775 -25.59 18.59 -3.76
C ARG A 775 -24.62 17.95 -2.78
N ASP A 776 -25.12 17.56 -1.61
CA ASP A 776 -24.32 16.84 -0.61
C ASP A 776 -23.81 15.50 -1.16
N ALA A 777 -22.62 15.07 -0.71
CA ALA A 777 -22.03 13.81 -1.15
C ALA A 777 -22.71 12.60 -0.51
N VAL A 778 -23.01 11.58 -1.31
CA VAL A 778 -23.66 10.32 -0.90
C VAL A 778 -22.62 9.20 -0.88
N ASP A 779 -22.75 8.29 0.07
CA ASP A 779 -21.84 7.14 0.22
C ASP A 779 -22.11 6.09 -0.86
N THR A 780 -21.06 5.61 -1.52
CA THR A 780 -21.17 4.59 -2.57
C THR A 780 -21.15 3.15 -2.01
N GLY A 781 -20.79 2.98 -0.73
CA GLY A 781 -20.51 1.67 -0.14
C GLY A 781 -19.19 1.03 -0.60
N LEU A 782 -18.38 1.76 -1.38
CA LEU A 782 -17.13 1.29 -1.95
C LEU A 782 -15.92 1.94 -1.27
N LEU A 783 -14.80 1.23 -1.29
CA LEU A 783 -13.49 1.76 -0.97
C LEU A 783 -12.75 2.16 -2.23
N GLY A 784 -11.93 3.19 -2.11
CA GLY A 784 -11.01 3.54 -3.15
C GLY A 784 -9.96 4.53 -2.67
N ARG A 785 -9.12 4.96 -3.62
CA ARG A 785 -8.11 5.97 -3.40
C ARG A 785 -7.86 6.76 -4.66
N TRP A 786 -7.45 8.00 -4.50
CA TRP A 786 -6.97 8.80 -5.62
C TRP A 786 -5.62 8.29 -6.09
N THR A 787 -5.44 8.19 -7.40
CA THR A 787 -4.14 7.94 -8.03
C THR A 787 -3.45 9.27 -8.31
N ALA A 788 -2.15 9.21 -8.62
CA ALA A 788 -1.40 10.39 -9.02
C ALA A 788 -1.88 11.04 -10.32
N ASP A 789 -2.62 10.31 -11.16
CA ASP A 789 -3.13 10.79 -12.45
C ASP A 789 -4.52 11.45 -12.35
N GLY A 790 -5.07 11.55 -11.13
CA GLY A 790 -6.42 12.07 -10.93
C GLY A 790 -7.51 11.10 -11.37
N THR A 791 -7.23 9.79 -11.33
CA THR A 791 -8.24 8.72 -11.37
C THR A 791 -8.48 8.21 -9.96
N VAL A 792 -9.56 7.45 -9.77
CA VAL A 792 -9.90 6.79 -8.51
C VAL A 792 -9.78 5.29 -8.72
N GLU A 793 -8.87 4.65 -8.01
CA GLU A 793 -8.77 3.19 -7.97
C GLU A 793 -9.82 2.65 -7.00
N VAL A 794 -10.70 1.77 -7.46
CA VAL A 794 -11.78 1.18 -6.65
C VAL A 794 -11.32 -0.17 -6.10
N LEU A 795 -11.25 -0.29 -4.78
CA LEU A 795 -10.58 -1.40 -4.10
C LEU A 795 -11.53 -2.52 -3.65
N GLY A 796 -12.84 -2.30 -3.67
CA GLY A 796 -13.85 -3.26 -3.21
C GLY A 796 -14.97 -2.61 -2.40
N ALA A 797 -15.86 -3.44 -1.85
CA ALA A 797 -16.96 -2.99 -0.99
C ALA A 797 -16.50 -2.81 0.45
N THR A 798 -16.90 -1.71 1.09
CA THR A 798 -16.61 -1.45 2.50
C THR A 798 -17.15 -2.57 3.40
N ALA A 799 -18.31 -3.13 3.05
CA ALA A 799 -18.96 -4.21 3.81
C ALA A 799 -18.22 -5.56 3.75
N ARG A 800 -17.32 -5.76 2.77
CA ARG A 800 -16.57 -7.01 2.61
C ARG A 800 -15.21 -7.02 3.31
N ARG A 801 -14.77 -5.88 3.85
CA ARG A 801 -13.46 -5.81 4.51
C ARG A 801 -13.36 -6.79 5.67
N LEU A 802 -12.21 -7.44 5.76
CA LEU A 802 -11.88 -8.35 6.85
C LEU A 802 -10.76 -7.74 7.69
N TYR A 803 -10.67 -8.11 8.96
CA TYR A 803 -9.54 -7.72 9.82
C TYR A 803 -8.76 -8.97 10.24
N ARG A 804 -7.47 -9.00 9.93
CA ARG A 804 -6.60 -10.16 10.17
C ARG A 804 -5.14 -9.72 10.31
N LEU A 805 -4.42 -10.33 11.26
CA LEU A 805 -3.00 -10.03 11.53
C LEU A 805 -2.75 -8.51 11.63
N GLY A 806 -3.58 -7.80 12.42
CA GLY A 806 -3.42 -6.37 12.66
C GLY A 806 -3.81 -5.43 11.52
N GLY A 807 -4.10 -5.98 10.35
CA GLY A 807 -4.44 -5.24 9.14
C GLY A 807 -5.87 -5.45 8.69
N TRP A 808 -6.38 -4.46 7.97
CA TRP A 808 -7.54 -4.68 7.12
C TRP A 808 -7.10 -5.41 5.85
N VAL A 809 -7.90 -6.35 5.42
CA VAL A 809 -7.79 -7.09 4.17
C VAL A 809 -8.97 -6.68 3.31
N GLU A 810 -8.68 -6.23 2.09
CA GLU A 810 -9.65 -6.00 1.03
C GLU A 810 -9.78 -7.28 0.18
N PRO A 811 -10.82 -8.10 0.37
CA PRO A 811 -10.90 -9.41 -0.28
C PRO A 811 -10.87 -9.35 -1.80
N GLU A 812 -11.50 -8.35 -2.40
CA GLU A 812 -11.59 -8.17 -3.84
C GLU A 812 -10.21 -7.96 -4.47
N ARG A 813 -9.30 -7.27 -3.77
CA ARG A 813 -7.89 -7.16 -4.19
C ARG A 813 -7.20 -8.52 -4.17
N ALA A 814 -7.42 -9.32 -3.13
CA ALA A 814 -6.86 -10.66 -3.04
C ALA A 814 -7.43 -11.61 -4.10
N GLU A 815 -8.74 -11.52 -4.37
CA GLU A 815 -9.44 -12.25 -5.42
C GLU A 815 -8.90 -11.89 -6.80
N SER A 816 -8.66 -10.61 -7.07
CA SER A 816 -8.04 -10.14 -8.31
C SER A 816 -6.66 -10.77 -8.51
N VAL A 817 -5.80 -10.74 -7.48
CA VAL A 817 -4.47 -11.38 -7.50
C VAL A 817 -4.56 -12.89 -7.70
N LEU A 818 -5.51 -13.57 -7.04
CA LEU A 818 -5.72 -15.01 -7.27
C LEU A 818 -6.10 -15.31 -8.73
N CYS A 819 -6.89 -14.44 -9.36
CA CYS A 819 -7.28 -14.58 -10.76
C CYS A 819 -6.22 -14.11 -11.77
N GLU A 820 -5.09 -13.53 -11.33
CA GLU A 820 -3.91 -13.34 -12.18
C GLU A 820 -3.22 -14.67 -12.50
N HIS A 821 -3.40 -15.69 -11.65
CA HIS A 821 -2.91 -17.03 -11.90
C HIS A 821 -3.55 -17.61 -13.17
N PRO A 822 -2.77 -18.06 -14.18
CA PRO A 822 -3.30 -18.46 -15.49
C PRO A 822 -4.38 -19.55 -15.48
N ALA A 823 -4.38 -20.39 -14.45
CA ALA A 823 -5.32 -21.51 -14.29
C ALA A 823 -6.57 -21.16 -13.45
N VAL A 824 -6.73 -19.92 -12.98
CA VAL A 824 -7.88 -19.47 -12.18
C VAL A 824 -8.75 -18.53 -13.01
N ALA A 825 -10.03 -18.83 -13.18
CA ALA A 825 -11.00 -17.94 -13.83
C ALA A 825 -11.65 -16.98 -12.85
N GLN A 826 -12.03 -17.47 -11.67
CA GLN A 826 -12.71 -16.70 -10.64
C GLN A 826 -12.22 -17.14 -9.27
N ALA A 827 -12.25 -16.22 -8.31
CA ALA A 827 -11.92 -16.49 -6.92
C ALA A 827 -12.91 -15.76 -5.99
N ALA A 828 -13.18 -16.36 -4.84
CA ALA A 828 -13.88 -15.73 -3.73
C ALA A 828 -13.11 -16.00 -2.44
N LEU A 829 -12.79 -14.94 -1.71
CA LEU A 829 -12.05 -14.98 -0.46
C LEU A 829 -13.01 -14.72 0.70
N VAL A 830 -13.11 -15.69 1.61
CA VAL A 830 -14.01 -15.64 2.77
C VAL A 830 -13.25 -15.96 4.05
N GLN A 831 -13.75 -15.48 5.18
CA GLN A 831 -13.22 -15.78 6.51
C GLN A 831 -14.17 -16.74 7.22
N THR A 832 -13.65 -17.84 7.76
CA THR A 832 -14.46 -18.77 8.55
C THR A 832 -14.84 -18.14 9.89
N PRO A 833 -16.02 -18.44 10.44
CA PRO A 833 -16.38 -18.03 11.80
C PRO A 833 -15.60 -18.85 12.84
N GLY A 834 -15.46 -18.31 14.06
CA GLY A 834 -14.85 -19.00 15.21
C GLY A 834 -13.77 -18.20 15.92
N ASP A 835 -13.22 -18.77 17.00
CA ASP A 835 -12.15 -18.16 17.82
C ASP A 835 -10.82 -18.04 17.04
N GLU A 836 -10.56 -18.96 16.11
CA GLU A 836 -9.43 -18.93 15.18
C GLU A 836 -9.95 -18.84 13.73
N PRO A 837 -10.34 -17.64 13.27
CA PRO A 837 -10.91 -17.48 11.93
C PRO A 837 -9.84 -17.69 10.85
N ALA A 838 -10.09 -18.62 9.93
CA ALA A 838 -9.23 -18.93 8.81
C ALA A 838 -9.68 -18.16 7.56
N LEU A 839 -8.74 -17.58 6.84
CA LEU A 839 -9.01 -17.00 5.52
C LEU A 839 -8.94 -18.11 4.47
N VAL A 840 -9.96 -18.28 3.63
CA VAL A 840 -10.09 -19.38 2.66
C VAL A 840 -10.42 -18.81 1.29
N ALA A 841 -9.70 -19.25 0.26
CA ALA A 841 -9.97 -18.88 -1.13
C ALA A 841 -10.68 -20.03 -1.86
N LEU A 842 -11.90 -19.79 -2.33
CA LEU A 842 -12.59 -20.67 -3.28
C LEU A 842 -12.19 -20.25 -4.69
N VAL A 843 -11.73 -21.17 -5.53
CA VAL A 843 -11.27 -20.86 -6.88
C VAL A 843 -11.96 -21.71 -7.92
N ARG A 844 -12.44 -21.06 -8.98
CA ARG A 844 -12.97 -21.69 -10.19
C ARG A 844 -11.85 -21.82 -11.22
N PRO A 845 -11.57 -23.02 -11.76
CA PRO A 845 -10.57 -23.19 -12.81
C PRO A 845 -10.87 -22.39 -14.07
N ALA A 846 -9.83 -21.91 -14.74
CA ALA A 846 -9.95 -21.30 -16.07
C ALA A 846 -10.35 -22.37 -17.12
N PRO A 847 -11.18 -22.04 -18.12
CA PRO A 847 -11.52 -22.97 -19.19
C PRO A 847 -10.35 -23.16 -20.17
N GLY A 848 -9.95 -24.42 -20.43
CA GLY A 848 -8.92 -24.80 -21.41
C GLY A 848 -7.75 -25.69 -20.94
N PRO A 849 -7.32 -25.74 -19.67
CA PRO A 849 -6.35 -26.72 -19.20
C PRO A 849 -7.00 -28.10 -18.95
N ASP A 850 -6.26 -29.18 -19.21
CA ASP A 850 -6.70 -30.57 -19.00
C ASP A 850 -6.80 -30.96 -17.51
N GLU A 851 -6.16 -30.19 -16.61
CA GLU A 851 -6.07 -30.47 -15.18
C GLU A 851 -6.40 -29.21 -14.34
N PRO A 852 -7.12 -29.33 -13.20
CA PRO A 852 -7.41 -28.20 -12.33
C PRO A 852 -6.14 -27.57 -11.72
N PRO A 853 -6.18 -26.29 -11.31
CA PRO A 853 -5.06 -25.64 -10.65
C PRO A 853 -4.69 -26.35 -9.34
N SER A 854 -3.40 -26.54 -9.08
CA SER A 854 -2.92 -26.97 -7.77
C SER A 854 -3.27 -25.90 -6.71
N PRO A 855 -3.96 -26.26 -5.62
CA PRO A 855 -4.25 -25.34 -4.52
C PRO A 855 -3.00 -24.67 -3.94
N GLU A 856 -1.92 -25.42 -3.81
CA GLU A 856 -0.64 -24.95 -3.29
C GLU A 856 -0.01 -23.91 -4.23
N ALA A 857 0.04 -24.19 -5.53
CA ALA A 857 0.59 -23.27 -6.53
C ALA A 857 -0.17 -21.93 -6.58
N VAL A 858 -1.50 -21.97 -6.45
CA VAL A 858 -2.34 -20.75 -6.40
C VAL A 858 -2.08 -19.97 -5.11
N ARG A 859 -1.92 -20.65 -3.97
CA ARG A 859 -1.59 -20.01 -2.70
C ARG A 859 -0.19 -19.37 -2.73
N GLU A 860 0.80 -20.06 -3.29
CA GLU A 860 2.16 -19.53 -3.48
C GLU A 860 2.15 -18.29 -4.38
N HIS A 861 1.38 -18.33 -5.47
CA HIS A 861 1.19 -17.18 -6.35
C HIS A 861 0.66 -15.95 -5.59
N ALA A 862 -0.32 -16.15 -4.70
CA ALA A 862 -0.87 -15.11 -3.84
C ALA A 862 0.12 -14.64 -2.77
N ALA A 863 0.85 -15.55 -2.13
CA ALA A 863 1.86 -15.22 -1.12
C ALA A 863 3.00 -14.34 -1.67
N LEU A 864 3.32 -14.51 -2.95
CA LEU A 864 4.30 -13.68 -3.66
C LEU A 864 3.78 -12.31 -4.10
N ARG A 865 2.51 -11.96 -3.84
CA ARG A 865 1.87 -10.72 -4.35
C ARG A 865 1.04 -9.97 -3.32
N LEU A 866 0.56 -10.66 -2.29
CA LEU A 866 -0.30 -10.11 -1.26
C LEU A 866 0.45 -9.92 0.05
N PRO A 867 0.07 -8.92 0.87
CA PRO A 867 0.47 -8.87 2.27
C PRO A 867 0.04 -10.14 3.00
N ARG A 868 0.82 -10.58 4.00
CA ARG A 868 0.57 -11.83 4.74
C ARG A 868 -0.86 -11.95 5.29
N ALA A 869 -1.44 -10.85 5.75
CA ALA A 869 -2.82 -10.80 6.24
C ALA A 869 -3.85 -11.26 5.20
N ALA A 870 -3.62 -10.93 3.93
CA ALA A 870 -4.49 -11.23 2.80
C ALA A 870 -4.18 -12.58 2.12
N VAL A 871 -3.08 -13.25 2.48
CA VAL A 871 -2.76 -14.59 1.96
C VAL A 871 -3.73 -15.61 2.55
N PRO A 872 -4.45 -16.39 1.70
CA PRO A 872 -5.36 -17.41 2.18
C PRO A 872 -4.61 -18.50 2.96
N SER A 873 -5.24 -19.00 4.02
CA SER A 873 -4.74 -20.12 4.82
C SER A 873 -4.66 -21.37 3.95
N PHE A 874 -5.66 -21.60 3.11
CA PHE A 874 -5.66 -22.62 2.05
C PHE A 874 -6.60 -22.24 0.91
N VAL A 875 -6.44 -22.94 -0.22
CA VAL A 875 -7.25 -22.78 -1.43
C VAL A 875 -8.15 -24.02 -1.61
N MET A 876 -9.38 -23.79 -2.03
CA MET A 876 -10.38 -24.82 -2.37
C MET A 876 -10.78 -24.67 -3.83
N VAL A 877 -10.53 -25.69 -4.64
CA VAL A 877 -10.93 -25.71 -6.05
C VAL A 877 -12.38 -26.17 -6.16
N THR A 878 -13.20 -25.42 -6.89
CA THR A 878 -14.63 -25.69 -7.08
C THR A 878 -15.02 -25.60 -8.55
N ASP A 879 -16.00 -26.39 -9.00
CA ASP A 879 -16.50 -26.33 -10.37
C ASP A 879 -17.18 -24.98 -10.68
N ALA A 880 -17.86 -24.39 -9.68
CA ALA A 880 -18.50 -23.08 -9.74
C ALA A 880 -18.49 -22.41 -8.36
N LEU A 881 -18.43 -21.08 -8.35
CA LEU A 881 -18.64 -20.31 -7.12
C LEU A 881 -20.15 -20.22 -6.83
N PRO A 882 -20.59 -20.26 -5.56
CA PRO A 882 -21.99 -19.99 -5.20
C PRO A 882 -22.38 -18.58 -5.65
N THR A 883 -23.53 -18.43 -6.31
CA THR A 883 -24.01 -17.14 -6.82
C THR A 883 -25.42 -16.80 -6.34
N ALA A 884 -25.67 -15.49 -6.14
CA ALA A 884 -26.99 -14.92 -5.89
C ALA A 884 -27.78 -14.70 -7.19
N ALA A 885 -29.04 -14.27 -7.07
CA ALA A 885 -29.95 -14.08 -8.22
C ALA A 885 -29.49 -12.99 -9.21
N ASP A 886 -28.69 -12.03 -8.75
CA ASP A 886 -28.07 -10.97 -9.56
C ASP A 886 -26.74 -11.38 -10.21
N GLY A 887 -26.29 -12.62 -9.99
CA GLY A 887 -25.04 -13.17 -10.52
C GLY A 887 -23.80 -12.86 -9.68
N THR A 888 -23.92 -12.14 -8.56
CA THR A 888 -22.82 -11.91 -7.62
C THR A 888 -22.52 -13.16 -6.78
N VAL A 889 -21.35 -13.25 -6.15
CA VAL A 889 -21.00 -14.39 -5.29
C VAL A 889 -21.86 -14.37 -4.01
N ASP A 890 -22.54 -15.48 -3.71
CA ASP A 890 -23.22 -15.66 -2.43
C ASP A 890 -22.19 -15.93 -1.33
N LEU A 891 -21.82 -14.88 -0.61
CA LEU A 891 -20.82 -14.93 0.46
C LEU A 891 -21.25 -15.82 1.64
N ALA A 892 -22.55 -15.94 1.91
CA ALA A 892 -23.04 -16.78 2.99
C ALA A 892 -22.85 -18.27 2.64
N ALA A 893 -23.23 -18.65 1.41
CA ALA A 893 -23.00 -20.00 0.89
C ALA A 893 -21.50 -20.32 0.76
N ALA A 894 -20.69 -19.37 0.26
CA ALA A 894 -19.24 -19.54 0.15
C ALA A 894 -18.57 -19.73 1.52
N THR A 895 -18.99 -18.96 2.53
CA THR A 895 -18.49 -19.08 3.91
C THR A 895 -18.86 -20.43 4.54
N ALA A 896 -20.07 -20.92 4.29
CA ALA A 896 -20.49 -22.24 4.78
C ALA A 896 -19.60 -23.36 4.20
N LEU A 897 -19.38 -23.36 2.88
CA LEU A 897 -18.49 -24.32 2.23
C LEU A 897 -17.05 -24.25 2.76
N ALA A 898 -16.51 -23.04 2.94
CA ALA A 898 -15.18 -22.84 3.50
C ALA A 898 -15.05 -23.39 4.93
N THR A 899 -16.11 -23.23 5.74
CA THR A 899 -16.15 -23.70 7.12
C THR A 899 -16.14 -25.23 7.19
N GLU A 900 -16.93 -25.89 6.35
CA GLU A 900 -16.94 -27.36 6.23
C GLU A 900 -15.58 -27.91 5.80
N ALA A 901 -14.96 -27.28 4.80
CA ALA A 901 -13.63 -27.65 4.32
C ALA A 901 -12.54 -27.46 5.39
N ALA A 902 -12.61 -26.38 6.17
CA ALA A 902 -11.67 -26.13 7.27
C ALA A 902 -11.79 -27.20 8.36
N ALA A 903 -13.02 -27.60 8.72
CA ALA A 903 -13.28 -28.64 9.72
C ALA A 903 -12.82 -30.05 9.26
N ALA A 904 -12.83 -30.33 7.96
CA ALA A 904 -12.33 -31.59 7.42
C ALA A 904 -10.79 -31.71 7.46
N ARG A 905 -10.07 -30.57 7.47
CA ARG A 905 -8.60 -30.54 7.50
C ARG A 905 -8.00 -30.74 8.91
N THR A 906 -8.78 -30.61 9.97
CA THR A 906 -8.33 -30.79 11.37
C THR A 906 -8.33 -32.25 11.85
N ALA A 907 -8.63 -33.22 10.99
CA ALA A 907 -8.49 -34.65 11.32
C ALA A 907 -7.08 -35.16 10.95
N PRO A 908 -6.30 -35.75 11.89
CA PRO A 908 -4.98 -36.27 11.56
C PRO A 908 -5.09 -37.54 10.71
N ALA A 909 -4.24 -37.64 9.68
CA ALA A 909 -3.92 -38.88 8.99
C ALA A 909 -2.67 -39.54 9.60
N ASP A 910 -2.58 -40.87 9.50
CA ASP A 910 -1.49 -41.68 10.06
C ASP A 910 -0.08 -41.20 9.63
N GLY A 911 0.86 -41.11 10.59
CA GLY A 911 2.25 -40.65 10.37
C GLY A 911 2.64 -39.34 11.08
N ASP A 912 1.84 -38.89 12.03
CA ASP A 912 1.90 -37.57 12.64
C ASP A 912 3.22 -37.26 13.39
N TRP A 913 3.99 -36.28 12.92
CA TRP A 913 5.19 -35.73 13.58
C TRP A 913 4.85 -34.89 14.82
N THR A 914 3.58 -34.54 15.01
CA THR A 914 3.13 -33.61 16.06
C THR A 914 3.57 -34.00 17.47
N PRO A 915 3.48 -35.28 17.92
CA PRO A 915 3.93 -35.63 19.28
C PRO A 915 5.42 -35.35 19.50
N ARG A 916 6.25 -35.64 18.49
CA ARG A 916 7.70 -35.41 18.56
C ARG A 916 8.05 -33.92 18.54
N LEU A 917 7.31 -33.14 17.75
CA LEU A 917 7.45 -31.69 17.71
C LEU A 917 6.99 -31.03 19.01
N VAL A 918 5.95 -31.56 19.67
CA VAL A 918 5.52 -31.14 21.01
C VAL A 918 6.64 -31.39 22.04
N ASP A 919 7.28 -32.55 22.02
CA ASP A 919 8.40 -32.85 22.93
C ASP A 919 9.60 -31.93 22.72
N LEU A 920 9.96 -31.67 21.46
CA LEU A 920 11.00 -30.71 21.09
C LEU A 920 10.66 -29.28 21.53
N TRP A 921 9.40 -28.86 21.38
CA TRP A 921 8.91 -27.56 21.86
C TRP A 921 9.11 -27.41 23.36
N ASN A 922 8.62 -28.38 24.14
CA ASN A 922 8.74 -28.38 25.59
C ASN A 922 10.22 -28.33 26.01
N THR A 923 11.08 -29.09 25.34
CA THR A 923 12.52 -29.15 25.63
C THR A 923 13.23 -27.82 25.36
N LEU A 924 13.04 -27.26 24.17
CA LEU A 924 13.74 -26.05 23.74
C LEU A 924 13.26 -24.80 24.49
N THR A 925 11.96 -24.70 24.77
CA THR A 925 11.38 -23.55 25.48
C THR A 925 11.47 -23.67 27.01
N GLY A 926 11.88 -24.83 27.54
CA GLY A 926 11.91 -25.09 28.97
C GLY A 926 10.53 -25.11 29.65
N ARG A 927 9.45 -25.34 28.87
CA ARG A 927 8.07 -25.40 29.33
C ARG A 927 7.61 -26.87 29.48
N GLN A 928 6.53 -27.07 30.23
CA GLN A 928 5.85 -28.36 30.37
C GLN A 928 4.41 -28.22 29.86
N ASP A 929 3.89 -29.29 29.25
CA ASP A 929 2.51 -29.44 28.77
C ASP A 929 2.06 -28.54 27.59
N LEU A 930 2.98 -28.16 26.70
CA LEU A 930 2.59 -27.51 25.44
C LEU A 930 1.78 -28.46 24.55
N GLY A 931 0.66 -27.97 24.02
CA GLY A 931 -0.22 -28.73 23.13
C GLY A 931 0.20 -28.68 21.64
N PRO A 932 -0.44 -29.47 20.77
CA PRO A 932 -0.12 -29.54 19.35
C PRO A 932 -0.35 -28.23 18.57
N SER A 933 -1.19 -27.34 19.10
CA SER A 933 -1.44 -25.99 18.56
C SER A 933 -0.63 -24.90 19.27
N ALA A 934 0.25 -25.26 20.22
CA ALA A 934 1.02 -24.27 20.97
C ALA A 934 2.00 -23.53 20.06
N ASN A 935 1.86 -22.20 19.98
CA ASN A 935 2.75 -21.36 19.21
C ASN A 935 4.15 -21.34 19.84
N PHE A 936 5.20 -21.65 19.07
CA PHE A 936 6.59 -21.69 19.52
C PHE A 936 7.04 -20.39 20.19
N PHE A 937 6.77 -19.28 19.50
CA PHE A 937 7.21 -17.96 19.92
C PHE A 937 6.37 -17.48 21.10
N GLY A 938 5.06 -17.76 21.08
CA GLY A 938 4.18 -17.53 22.24
C GLY A 938 4.49 -18.39 23.46
N SER A 939 5.34 -19.43 23.31
CA SER A 939 5.75 -20.32 24.40
C SER A 939 7.14 -20.00 24.97
N GLY A 940 7.76 -18.89 24.54
CA GLY A 940 9.12 -18.48 24.94
C GLY A 940 10.23 -18.92 23.97
N GLY A 941 9.86 -19.47 22.81
CA GLY A 941 10.80 -19.78 21.73
C GLY A 941 11.30 -18.53 21.00
N HIS A 942 12.55 -18.52 20.60
CA HIS A 942 13.17 -17.43 19.83
C HIS A 942 14.00 -17.97 18.66
N SER A 943 14.51 -17.09 17.78
CA SER A 943 15.15 -17.48 16.52
C SER A 943 16.34 -18.44 16.69
N LEU A 944 17.09 -18.35 17.79
CA LEU A 944 18.16 -19.30 18.10
C LEU A 944 17.61 -20.70 18.44
N LEU A 945 16.56 -20.78 19.26
CA LEU A 945 15.90 -22.05 19.55
C LEU A 945 15.23 -22.63 18.29
N ALA A 946 14.71 -21.78 17.40
CA ALA A 946 14.18 -22.21 16.11
C ALA A 946 15.29 -22.69 15.16
N ALA A 947 16.47 -22.06 15.14
CA ALA A 947 17.61 -22.53 14.36
C ALA A 947 18.15 -23.86 14.90
N GLN A 948 18.24 -24.00 16.23
CA GLN A 948 18.58 -25.25 16.90
C GLN A 948 17.55 -26.33 16.60
N LEU A 949 16.26 -26.00 16.62
CA LEU A 949 15.18 -26.90 16.25
C LEU A 949 15.35 -27.41 14.81
N VAL A 950 15.54 -26.49 13.86
CA VAL A 950 15.70 -26.86 12.43
C VAL A 950 16.90 -27.77 12.26
N GLN A 951 18.04 -27.42 12.87
CA GLN A 951 19.24 -28.24 12.83
C GLN A 951 18.98 -29.63 13.43
N GLN A 952 18.35 -29.69 14.60
CA GLN A 952 18.05 -30.95 15.28
C GLN A 952 17.09 -31.83 14.46
N LEU A 953 16.07 -31.23 13.84
CA LEU A 953 15.13 -31.95 12.98
C LEU A 953 15.80 -32.46 11.71
N GLU A 954 16.70 -31.68 11.10
CA GLU A 954 17.47 -32.12 9.93
C GLU A 954 18.39 -33.30 10.29
N GLU A 955 19.08 -33.23 11.43
CA GLU A 955 19.91 -34.33 11.95
C GLU A 955 19.09 -35.59 12.27
N ASP A 956 17.91 -35.41 12.86
CA ASP A 956 17.06 -36.51 13.34
C ASP A 956 16.25 -37.21 12.23
N THR A 957 15.87 -36.47 11.19
CA THR A 957 14.91 -36.93 10.17
C THR A 957 15.44 -36.91 8.74
N GLY A 958 16.55 -36.20 8.49
CA GLY A 958 17.08 -35.97 7.15
C GLY A 958 16.25 -34.99 6.30
N ILE A 959 15.15 -34.44 6.83
CA ILE A 959 14.31 -33.45 6.16
C ILE A 959 14.91 -32.08 6.40
N ARG A 960 15.29 -31.40 5.31
CA ARG A 960 15.91 -30.08 5.38
C ARG A 960 14.85 -28.99 5.49
N LEU A 961 14.63 -28.51 6.71
CA LEU A 961 13.77 -27.36 6.98
C LEU A 961 14.55 -26.06 6.86
N ARG A 962 13.89 -24.98 6.45
CA ARG A 962 14.40 -23.62 6.58
C ARG A 962 13.90 -23.05 7.90
N LEU A 963 14.64 -22.11 8.46
CA LEU A 963 14.18 -21.34 9.61
C LEU A 963 12.81 -20.66 9.35
N ALA A 964 12.60 -20.19 8.13
CA ALA A 964 11.32 -19.64 7.67
C ALA A 964 10.14 -20.62 7.81
N ASP A 965 10.35 -21.93 7.62
CA ASP A 965 9.27 -22.91 7.69
C ASP A 965 8.68 -23.01 9.12
N VAL A 966 9.50 -22.76 10.15
CA VAL A 966 9.08 -22.68 11.57
C VAL A 966 8.31 -21.39 11.84
N PHE A 967 8.68 -20.27 11.21
CA PHE A 967 7.96 -19.00 11.34
C PHE A 967 6.62 -18.99 10.62
N GLU A 968 6.53 -19.67 9.48
CA GLU A 968 5.29 -19.84 8.72
C GLU A 968 4.32 -20.79 9.42
N ASN A 969 4.84 -21.82 10.11
CA ASN A 969 4.07 -22.86 10.78
C ASN A 969 4.51 -22.98 12.25
N PRO A 970 4.20 -21.98 13.10
CA PRO A 970 4.77 -21.87 14.44
C PRO A 970 4.18 -22.85 15.46
N THR A 971 3.42 -23.85 15.04
CA THR A 971 2.80 -24.84 15.92
C THR A 971 3.32 -26.23 15.57
N PRO A 972 3.40 -27.16 16.55
CA PRO A 972 3.78 -28.55 16.28
C PRO A 972 2.93 -29.19 15.17
N ALA A 973 1.62 -28.98 15.17
CA ALA A 973 0.72 -29.49 14.14
C ALA A 973 0.96 -28.85 12.77
N GLY A 974 1.14 -27.53 12.71
CA GLY A 974 1.41 -26.83 11.45
C GLY A 974 2.74 -27.27 10.84
N LEU A 975 3.78 -27.37 11.67
CA LEU A 975 5.11 -27.78 11.21
C LEU A 975 5.14 -29.26 10.82
N ALA A 976 4.36 -30.12 11.49
CA ALA A 976 4.18 -31.52 11.10
C ALA A 976 3.60 -31.67 9.69
N VAL A 977 2.60 -30.85 9.34
CA VAL A 977 2.03 -30.79 7.98
C VAL A 977 3.11 -30.39 6.97
N ARG A 978 3.89 -29.35 7.28
CA ARG A 978 4.99 -28.89 6.41
C ARG A 978 6.06 -29.97 6.22
N MET A 979 6.48 -30.64 7.28
CA MET A 979 7.42 -31.76 7.21
C MET A 979 6.89 -32.91 6.36
N SER A 980 5.61 -33.24 6.50
CA SER A 980 4.96 -34.29 5.71
C SER A 980 4.90 -33.93 4.21
N THR A 981 4.65 -32.66 3.88
CA THR A 981 4.70 -32.21 2.47
C THR A 981 6.11 -32.28 1.88
N LEU A 982 7.16 -31.94 2.64
CA LEU A 982 8.54 -32.03 2.17
C LEU A 982 9.01 -33.48 2.01
N ALA A 983 8.58 -34.36 2.92
CA ALA A 983 8.86 -35.80 2.84
C ALA A 983 8.16 -36.49 1.66
N ALA A 984 7.01 -35.97 1.19
CA ALA A 984 6.30 -36.50 0.03
C ALA A 984 6.88 -36.01 -1.32
N GLY A 985 7.65 -34.92 -1.31
CA GLY A 985 8.29 -34.34 -2.50
C GLY A 985 9.77 -34.71 -2.68
N SER A 986 10.33 -35.52 -1.77
CA SER A 986 11.70 -36.07 -1.82
C SER A 986 11.69 -37.55 -2.18
#